data_AF-B3XNC8-F1
#
_entry.id   AF-B3XNC8-F1
#
_cell.length_a   1.000
_cell.length_b   1.000
_cell.length_c   1.000
_cell.angle_alpha   90.00
_cell.angle_beta   90.00
_cell.angle_gamma   90.00
#
_symmetry.space_group_name_H-M   'P 1'
#
loop_
_entity.id
_entity.type
_entity.pdbx_description
1 polymer ?
#
loop_
_entity_poly.entity_id
_entity_poly.type
_entity_poly.pdbx_seq_one_letter_code
_entity_poly.pdbx_strand_id
1 'polypeptide(L)'
;MAKEISNLITFNTYKFERGGLLVDMFNQFNARVGDQGTELAIQWETSKTETKINLKERGLHFFGTGSVGQYLEKLEDGTGFKMSADASTVEWEDKDEAGSLDDGITVVKLPKQFFPQKGIFFGYFGLKDRQGNIFTSVNVWFRVLGGVPTMGAAIPYFVTEFDEVLERCNGKIVDALAELREKYQTEVKKNEDMSAETRAALSKLADAVGAIQAQIDAGNVVTLVQHNRDIKALSEMIERKLTEMNLTPETFPNADAIQTTYPNGKEGLFIAEDTGHKWIYYQGKWADAGIYQGIGIADRSLRAKMTKQFDVLYRVVQAQPIVIDWDKHQLIIAKFISLMEGKEVVDLPEGTYTWDDKFVTIYCGFNATKQQFDFVDYGHINDLPDDDYFIGVFDSASKMISSLFKVTESASVWHDGTKTLIQNNILPPLQQAICTATDDDIHIDFAKRTLTLYNTLHFYSKTHALEVQPGTFTLNDKGLASFIYATWSDNSDKYVLKAAAEINDVPENSWYLGWIDYYRSSSYFNQIGTNSINKLKRANLTIAGKITVDFDTKEIVFPRNFDGFNFSFKLPKDYQNPVRVPLKVTDGMKDNKNVYYIAVDPNNADQLEISSDYTELSYNCQIIGWINLSAKYYDFKEYGNAADLASQPFIGKKVTCLGDSITSGGVTDNGGQAISYAWYLETLIGTNPTNAGVSGSHITKGTAGRTDSFAERVDSIKGQDLVTIYGGVNDFLFDSPLGVMTDEATTQTTFYGALKYLVTRLTFNNPDAKLLFITPMKADKYGGTYDVNGNVRRNSVNATEEDYVNAIKEVASYYSIPVLDLFHNGNLNPYIPAQNTMTVDGLHPNEKGAQRLAKTIAHAINNL
;
A
#
# COMPACT_ATOMS: atom_id res chain seq x y z
N MET A 1 -56.31 -67.86 -24.66
CA MET A 1 -55.80 -66.56 -25.17
C MET A 1 -55.83 -65.60 -24.00
N ALA A 2 -54.68 -65.37 -23.37
CA ALA A 2 -54.56 -64.43 -22.25
C ALA A 2 -54.69 -63.00 -22.80
N LYS A 3 -55.60 -62.22 -22.21
CA LYS A 3 -55.74 -60.79 -22.47
C LYS A 3 -54.38 -60.15 -22.13
N GLU A 4 -53.71 -59.49 -23.06
CA GLU A 4 -52.50 -58.72 -22.75
C GLU A 4 -52.88 -57.65 -21.71
N ILE A 5 -52.43 -57.82 -20.48
CA ILE A 5 -52.54 -56.81 -19.44
C ILE A 5 -51.33 -55.90 -19.63
N SER A 6 -51.52 -54.76 -20.30
CA SER A 6 -50.42 -53.86 -20.69
C SER A 6 -49.79 -53.09 -19.52
N ASN A 7 -50.46 -53.05 -18.36
CA ASN A 7 -50.09 -52.22 -17.21
C ASN A 7 -50.05 -53.05 -15.92
N LEU A 8 -48.97 -53.80 -15.70
CA LEU A 8 -48.75 -54.62 -14.50
C LEU A 8 -47.79 -53.92 -13.54
N ILE A 9 -48.15 -53.90 -12.25
CA ILE A 9 -47.27 -53.47 -11.17
C ILE A 9 -46.69 -54.70 -10.48
N THR A 10 -45.36 -54.82 -10.43
CA THR A 10 -44.71 -56.01 -9.86
C THR A 10 -44.38 -55.82 -8.38
N PHE A 11 -44.91 -56.70 -7.53
CA PHE A 11 -44.59 -56.83 -6.12
C PHE A 11 -43.73 -58.08 -5.88
N ASN A 12 -42.43 -57.89 -5.69
CA ASN A 12 -41.49 -58.96 -5.36
C ASN A 12 -41.27 -59.09 -3.85
N THR A 13 -41.96 -60.05 -3.24
CA THR A 13 -41.99 -60.33 -1.79
C THR A 13 -40.63 -60.61 -1.16
N TYR A 14 -39.59 -60.97 -1.93
CA TYR A 14 -38.23 -61.26 -1.44
C TYR A 14 -37.30 -60.02 -1.46
N LYS A 15 -37.45 -59.14 -2.46
CA LYS A 15 -36.60 -57.94 -2.60
C LYS A 15 -36.96 -56.82 -1.59
N PHE A 16 -38.08 -56.92 -0.89
CA PHE A 16 -38.51 -55.93 0.12
C PHE A 16 -37.77 -56.03 1.46
N GLU A 17 -37.08 -57.14 1.77
CA GLU A 17 -36.26 -57.26 2.99
C GLU A 17 -34.93 -56.48 2.91
N ARG A 18 -34.57 -55.88 1.75
CA ARG A 18 -33.25 -55.24 1.52
C ARG A 18 -33.26 -53.88 0.81
N GLY A 19 -34.33 -53.09 0.95
CA GLY A 19 -34.32 -51.68 0.53
C GLY A 19 -35.26 -51.31 -0.63
N GLY A 20 -36.48 -51.84 -0.62
CA GLY A 20 -37.70 -51.58 -1.42
C GLY A 20 -37.68 -50.77 -2.73
N LEU A 21 -38.89 -50.41 -3.18
CA LEU A 21 -39.16 -50.14 -4.59
C LEU A 21 -40.07 -48.91 -4.73
N LEU A 22 -39.53 -47.76 -5.14
CA LEU A 22 -40.36 -46.61 -5.52
C LEU A 22 -40.84 -46.80 -6.97
N VAL A 23 -42.13 -47.06 -7.16
CA VAL A 23 -42.74 -47.22 -8.49
C VAL A 23 -43.69 -46.05 -8.73
N ASP A 24 -43.41 -45.26 -9.76
CA ASP A 24 -44.37 -44.26 -10.26
C ASP A 24 -45.50 -44.99 -11.00
N MET A 25 -46.62 -45.18 -10.31
CA MET A 25 -47.78 -45.89 -10.84
C MET A 25 -48.70 -44.99 -11.68
N PHE A 26 -48.40 -43.70 -11.86
CA PHE A 26 -49.28 -42.76 -12.58
C PHE A 26 -49.61 -43.23 -14.01
N ASN A 27 -48.61 -43.80 -14.70
CA ASN A 27 -48.79 -44.32 -16.06
C ASN A 27 -49.45 -45.72 -16.10
N GLN A 28 -49.51 -46.42 -14.97
CA GLN A 28 -49.96 -47.82 -14.87
C GLN A 28 -51.37 -47.92 -14.26
N PHE A 29 -51.76 -46.96 -13.41
CA PHE A 29 -53.03 -46.91 -12.72
C PHE A 29 -53.64 -45.50 -12.81
N ASN A 30 -54.54 -45.29 -13.79
CA ASN A 30 -55.17 -44.00 -14.08
C ASN A 30 -56.53 -43.85 -13.37
N ALA A 31 -56.56 -43.96 -12.05
CA ALA A 31 -57.76 -43.67 -11.27
C ALA A 31 -57.87 -42.17 -10.97
N ARG A 32 -59.08 -41.62 -11.07
CA ARG A 32 -59.43 -40.27 -10.64
C ARG A 32 -60.06 -40.28 -9.25
N VAL A 33 -60.05 -39.11 -8.63
CA VAL A 33 -60.76 -38.86 -7.37
C VAL A 33 -62.23 -39.27 -7.50
N GLY A 34 -62.66 -40.24 -6.70
CA GLY A 34 -64.04 -40.73 -6.66
C GLY A 34 -64.37 -41.87 -7.62
N ASP A 35 -63.39 -42.38 -8.39
CA ASP A 35 -63.60 -43.54 -9.25
C ASP A 35 -64.00 -44.79 -8.45
N GLN A 36 -64.91 -45.59 -9.01
CA GLN A 36 -65.34 -46.87 -8.46
C GLN A 36 -64.99 -47.99 -9.45
N GLY A 37 -64.25 -48.99 -8.98
CA GLY A 37 -64.00 -50.20 -9.76
C GLY A 37 -62.88 -50.11 -10.79
N THR A 38 -61.96 -49.15 -10.66
CA THR A 38 -60.73 -49.10 -11.46
C THR A 38 -59.89 -50.35 -11.18
N GLU A 39 -59.59 -51.10 -12.25
CA GLU A 39 -58.81 -52.34 -12.16
C GLU A 39 -57.34 -52.01 -11.90
N LEU A 40 -56.82 -52.49 -10.77
CA LEU A 40 -55.40 -52.48 -10.42
C LEU A 40 -54.85 -53.89 -10.66
N ALA A 41 -53.90 -54.04 -11.58
CA ALA A 41 -53.26 -55.31 -11.87
C ALA A 41 -51.88 -55.40 -11.19
N ILE A 42 -51.68 -56.44 -10.37
CA ILE A 42 -50.48 -56.66 -9.56
C ILE A 42 -49.88 -58.01 -9.91
N GLN A 43 -48.60 -58.05 -10.27
CA GLN A 43 -47.81 -59.26 -10.45
C GLN A 43 -47.09 -59.60 -9.14
N TRP A 44 -47.37 -60.76 -8.55
CA TRP A 44 -46.73 -61.24 -7.33
C TRP A 44 -45.57 -62.18 -7.65
N GLU A 45 -44.40 -61.85 -7.11
CA GLU A 45 -43.17 -62.61 -7.27
C GLU A 45 -42.50 -62.89 -5.92
N THR A 46 -41.67 -63.93 -5.88
CA THR A 46 -40.86 -64.33 -4.73
C THR A 46 -39.48 -64.80 -5.18
N SER A 47 -38.51 -64.83 -4.26
CA SER A 47 -37.09 -65.17 -4.43
C SER A 47 -36.18 -64.14 -5.16
N LYS A 48 -34.86 -64.38 -5.09
CA LYS A 48 -33.83 -63.66 -5.87
C LYS A 48 -34.00 -63.79 -7.39
N THR A 49 -34.70 -64.84 -7.84
CA THR A 49 -34.86 -65.20 -9.25
C THR A 49 -36.23 -64.80 -9.82
N GLU A 50 -36.98 -63.90 -9.14
CA GLU A 50 -38.22 -63.32 -9.66
C GLU A 50 -39.28 -64.38 -10.04
N THR A 51 -39.40 -65.40 -9.20
CA THR A 51 -40.32 -66.51 -9.42
C THR A 51 -41.75 -66.08 -9.09
N LYS A 52 -42.66 -66.21 -10.08
CA LYS A 52 -44.08 -65.88 -9.93
C LYS A 52 -44.77 -66.77 -8.88
N ILE A 53 -45.63 -66.18 -8.05
CA ILE A 53 -46.37 -66.92 -7.01
C ILE A 53 -47.61 -67.54 -7.64
N ASN A 54 -47.78 -68.87 -7.60
CA ASN A 54 -49.01 -69.51 -8.10
C ASN A 54 -50.18 -69.30 -7.13
N LEU A 55 -51.05 -68.30 -7.41
CA LEU A 55 -52.16 -67.91 -6.52
C LEU A 55 -53.22 -69.01 -6.40
N LYS A 56 -53.67 -69.58 -7.53
CA LYS A 56 -54.75 -70.58 -7.55
C LYS A 56 -54.37 -71.89 -6.88
N GLU A 57 -53.15 -72.38 -7.12
CA GLU A 57 -52.66 -73.62 -6.49
C GLU A 57 -52.56 -73.48 -4.97
N ARG A 58 -52.22 -72.27 -4.49
CA ARG A 58 -52.05 -71.97 -3.07
C ARG A 58 -53.33 -71.46 -2.39
N GLY A 59 -54.42 -71.27 -3.13
CA GLY A 59 -55.67 -70.70 -2.62
C GLY A 59 -55.47 -69.31 -2.03
N LEU A 60 -54.65 -68.47 -2.68
CA LEU A 60 -54.31 -67.13 -2.23
C LEU A 60 -55.13 -66.07 -2.96
N HIS A 61 -55.70 -65.12 -2.21
CA HIS A 61 -56.45 -63.98 -2.75
C HIS A 61 -55.99 -62.66 -2.13
N PHE A 62 -56.33 -61.57 -2.80
CA PHE A 62 -55.90 -60.23 -2.40
C PHE A 62 -56.68 -59.70 -1.20
N PHE A 63 -55.98 -58.98 -0.33
CA PHE A 63 -56.59 -58.08 0.64
C PHE A 63 -55.82 -56.76 0.70
N GLY A 64 -56.52 -55.70 1.10
CA GLY A 64 -55.93 -54.40 1.40
C GLY A 64 -56.51 -53.83 2.69
N THR A 65 -55.65 -53.26 3.52
CA THR A 65 -56.07 -52.54 4.75
C THR A 65 -55.17 -51.34 4.94
N GLY A 66 -55.71 -50.27 5.52
CA GLY A 66 -54.97 -49.04 5.75
C GLY A 66 -55.84 -47.96 6.38
N SER A 67 -55.31 -46.75 6.38
CA SER A 67 -55.99 -45.58 6.92
C SER A 67 -55.89 -44.41 5.94
N VAL A 68 -56.92 -43.57 5.93
CA VAL A 68 -57.05 -42.39 5.07
C VAL A 68 -57.25 -41.15 5.92
N GLY A 69 -56.40 -40.14 5.75
CA GLY A 69 -56.42 -38.90 6.53
C GLY A 69 -55.76 -37.74 5.79
N GLN A 70 -55.77 -36.55 6.37
CA GLN A 70 -55.23 -35.36 5.72
C GLN A 70 -53.70 -35.25 5.81
N TYR A 71 -53.10 -35.76 6.88
CA TYR A 71 -51.67 -35.56 7.18
C TYR A 71 -51.02 -36.81 7.79
N LEU A 72 -49.69 -36.77 7.90
CA LEU A 72 -48.88 -37.73 8.65
C LEU A 72 -48.31 -37.02 9.88
N GLU A 73 -48.34 -37.68 11.04
CA GLU A 73 -47.72 -37.24 12.29
C GLU A 73 -46.41 -38.00 12.52
N LYS A 74 -45.36 -37.29 12.92
CA LYS A 74 -44.07 -37.90 13.26
C LYS A 74 -44.20 -38.70 14.56
N LEU A 75 -43.64 -39.90 14.60
CA LEU A 75 -43.55 -40.70 15.83
C LEU A 75 -42.55 -40.06 16.80
N GLU A 76 -42.85 -40.09 18.10
CA GLU A 76 -42.02 -39.48 19.15
C GLU A 76 -40.60 -40.08 19.22
N ASP A 77 -40.42 -41.32 18.80
CA ASP A 77 -39.13 -42.01 18.77
C ASP A 77 -38.30 -41.72 17.51
N GLY A 78 -38.83 -40.90 16.59
CA GLY A 78 -38.17 -40.55 15.34
C GLY A 78 -38.05 -41.71 14.34
N THR A 79 -38.69 -42.85 14.58
CA THR A 79 -38.54 -44.05 13.76
C THR A 79 -39.46 -44.08 12.53
N GLY A 80 -40.36 -43.09 12.38
CA GLY A 80 -41.27 -43.01 11.24
C GLY A 80 -42.42 -42.02 11.43
N PHE A 81 -43.46 -42.19 10.61
CA PHE A 81 -44.70 -41.43 10.67
C PHE A 81 -45.90 -42.35 10.86
N LYS A 82 -46.92 -41.87 11.57
CA LYS A 82 -48.25 -42.46 11.66
C LYS A 82 -49.26 -41.55 10.98
N MET A 83 -50.41 -42.09 10.60
CA MET A 83 -51.54 -41.27 10.19
C MET A 83 -51.98 -40.36 11.35
N SER A 84 -52.31 -39.10 11.04
CA SER A 84 -52.83 -38.17 12.04
C SER A 84 -54.18 -38.63 12.60
N ALA A 85 -54.57 -38.09 13.76
CA ALA A 85 -55.77 -38.53 14.49
C ALA A 85 -57.09 -38.37 13.72
N ASP A 86 -57.11 -37.63 12.60
CA ASP A 86 -58.26 -37.48 11.70
C ASP A 86 -58.46 -38.66 10.75
N ALA A 87 -57.57 -39.65 10.76
CA ALA A 87 -57.61 -40.74 9.79
C ALA A 87 -58.70 -41.78 10.05
N SER A 88 -59.33 -42.26 8.99
CA SER A 88 -60.35 -43.32 9.00
C SER A 88 -59.78 -44.62 8.41
N THR A 89 -60.05 -45.74 9.08
CA THR A 89 -59.61 -47.07 8.63
C THR A 89 -60.42 -47.56 7.42
N VAL A 90 -59.74 -48.20 6.48
CA VAL A 90 -60.33 -48.78 5.26
C VAL A 90 -59.79 -50.19 5.05
N GLU A 91 -60.68 -51.15 4.83
CA GLU A 91 -60.33 -52.55 4.59
C GLU A 91 -61.14 -53.13 3.42
N TRP A 92 -60.51 -54.02 2.66
CA TRP A 92 -61.16 -54.73 1.55
C TRP A 92 -60.47 -56.08 1.29
N GLU A 93 -61.23 -57.08 0.86
CA GLU A 93 -60.75 -58.44 0.61
C GLU A 93 -61.51 -59.09 -0.54
N ASP A 94 -60.78 -59.74 -1.45
CA ASP A 94 -61.29 -60.47 -2.61
C ASP A 94 -61.75 -61.89 -2.21
N LYS A 95 -62.80 -61.99 -1.40
CA LYS A 95 -63.21 -63.25 -0.75
C LYS A 95 -63.69 -64.35 -1.71
N ASP A 96 -64.06 -64.01 -2.93
CA ASP A 96 -64.49 -64.96 -3.96
C ASP A 96 -63.34 -65.37 -4.91
N GLU A 97 -62.11 -64.87 -4.65
CA GLU A 97 -60.91 -65.12 -5.43
C GLU A 97 -61.04 -64.69 -6.92
N ALA A 98 -62.04 -63.86 -7.24
CA ALA A 98 -62.39 -63.52 -8.63
C ALA A 98 -61.26 -62.77 -9.36
N GLY A 99 -60.44 -62.03 -8.61
CA GLY A 99 -59.27 -61.31 -9.13
C GLY A 99 -58.00 -62.15 -9.26
N SER A 100 -57.99 -63.41 -8.79
CA SER A 100 -56.78 -64.24 -8.75
C SER A 100 -56.56 -65.02 -10.04
N LEU A 101 -55.63 -64.54 -10.86
CA LEU A 101 -55.32 -65.09 -12.18
C LEU A 101 -54.11 -66.03 -12.14
N ASP A 102 -53.87 -66.70 -13.27
CA ASP A 102 -52.67 -67.52 -13.46
C ASP A 102 -51.41 -66.63 -13.49
N ASP A 103 -50.23 -67.25 -13.42
CA ASP A 103 -48.93 -66.55 -13.45
C ASP A 103 -48.72 -65.53 -12.33
N GLY A 104 -49.42 -65.65 -11.20
CA GLY A 104 -49.21 -64.77 -10.05
C GLY A 104 -49.80 -63.39 -10.16
N ILE A 105 -50.79 -63.21 -11.03
CA ILE A 105 -51.42 -61.90 -11.24
C ILE A 105 -52.70 -61.79 -10.41
N THR A 106 -52.85 -60.68 -9.71
CA THR A 106 -54.11 -60.23 -9.14
C THR A 106 -54.65 -59.07 -9.96
N VAL A 107 -55.93 -59.08 -10.31
CA VAL A 107 -56.65 -57.90 -10.80
C VAL A 107 -57.72 -57.52 -9.78
N VAL A 108 -57.51 -56.41 -9.08
CA VAL A 108 -58.37 -55.94 -7.98
C VAL A 108 -59.14 -54.68 -8.34
N LYS A 109 -60.40 -54.61 -7.92
CA LYS A 109 -61.27 -53.42 -8.01
C LYS A 109 -61.38 -52.79 -6.63
N LEU A 110 -60.46 -51.88 -6.32
CA LEU A 110 -60.44 -51.23 -5.02
C LEU A 110 -61.68 -50.32 -4.85
N PRO A 111 -62.30 -50.31 -3.65
CA PRO A 111 -63.45 -49.47 -3.39
C PRO A 111 -63.03 -48.01 -3.19
N LYS A 112 -63.94 -47.07 -3.45
CA LYS A 112 -63.67 -45.60 -3.44
C LYS A 112 -63.02 -45.09 -2.14
N GLN A 113 -63.21 -45.80 -1.04
CA GLN A 113 -62.66 -45.47 0.28
C GLN A 113 -61.13 -45.46 0.30
N PHE A 114 -60.44 -46.18 -0.59
CA PHE A 114 -58.97 -46.14 -0.70
C PHE A 114 -58.43 -44.86 -1.36
N PHE A 115 -59.30 -44.08 -2.02
CA PHE A 115 -58.90 -42.92 -2.84
C PHE A 115 -59.55 -41.62 -2.33
N PRO A 116 -58.97 -40.95 -1.31
CA PRO A 116 -59.49 -39.69 -0.80
C PRO A 116 -59.52 -38.58 -1.86
N GLN A 117 -60.45 -37.62 -1.74
CA GLN A 117 -60.47 -36.43 -2.62
C GLN A 117 -59.27 -35.50 -2.37
N LYS A 118 -58.75 -35.52 -1.15
CA LYS A 118 -57.56 -34.80 -0.68
C LYS A 118 -57.00 -35.53 0.53
N GLY A 119 -55.69 -35.71 0.60
CA GLY A 119 -55.01 -36.34 1.73
C GLY A 119 -54.16 -37.54 1.32
N ILE A 120 -53.89 -38.41 2.29
CA ILE A 120 -52.99 -39.55 2.20
C ILE A 120 -53.75 -40.82 2.60
N PHE A 121 -53.63 -41.87 1.79
CA PHE A 121 -53.84 -43.26 2.24
C PHE A 121 -52.49 -43.86 2.60
N PHE A 122 -52.42 -44.55 3.73
CA PHE A 122 -51.26 -45.34 4.13
C PHE A 122 -51.74 -46.70 4.66
N GLY A 123 -51.22 -47.78 4.10
CA GLY A 123 -51.66 -49.13 4.44
C GLY A 123 -50.80 -50.20 3.80
N TYR A 124 -51.35 -51.40 3.66
CA TYR A 124 -50.68 -52.52 3.02
C TYR A 124 -51.64 -53.36 2.18
N PHE A 125 -51.11 -53.87 1.07
CA PHE A 125 -51.74 -54.82 0.18
C PHE A 125 -51.05 -56.16 0.30
N GLY A 126 -51.82 -57.25 0.34
CA GLY A 126 -51.25 -58.56 0.59
C GLY A 126 -52.07 -59.70 0.00
N LEU A 127 -51.55 -60.90 0.21
CA LEU A 127 -52.20 -62.16 -0.12
C LEU A 127 -52.57 -62.89 1.17
N LYS A 128 -53.79 -63.42 1.24
CA LYS A 128 -54.28 -64.27 2.31
C LYS A 128 -54.73 -65.62 1.75
N ASP A 129 -54.69 -66.66 2.58
CA ASP A 129 -55.32 -67.94 2.27
C ASP A 129 -56.81 -67.97 2.66
N ARG A 130 -57.52 -69.03 2.28
CA ARG A 130 -58.94 -69.26 2.63
C ARG A 130 -59.22 -69.36 4.13
N GLN A 131 -58.19 -69.60 4.95
CA GLN A 131 -58.29 -69.65 6.40
C GLN A 131 -58.06 -68.27 7.05
N GLY A 132 -57.74 -67.25 6.25
CA GLY A 132 -57.48 -65.88 6.68
C GLY A 132 -56.04 -65.62 7.10
N ASN A 133 -55.12 -66.57 6.94
CA ASN A 133 -53.71 -66.37 7.26
C ASN A 133 -53.06 -65.49 6.18
N ILE A 134 -52.32 -64.48 6.61
CA ILE A 134 -51.57 -63.60 5.71
C ILE A 134 -50.34 -64.33 5.21
N PHE A 135 -50.24 -64.51 3.89
CA PHE A 135 -49.08 -65.08 3.23
C PHE A 135 -47.97 -64.04 3.03
N THR A 136 -48.33 -62.83 2.62
CA THR A 136 -47.41 -61.70 2.43
C THR A 136 -48.16 -60.38 2.40
N SER A 137 -47.47 -59.27 2.66
CA SER A 137 -48.01 -57.91 2.55
C SER A 137 -46.92 -56.91 2.15
N VAL A 138 -47.31 -55.89 1.39
CA VAL A 138 -46.47 -54.79 0.91
C VAL A 138 -47.11 -53.48 1.34
N ASN A 139 -46.33 -52.62 1.99
CA ASN A 139 -46.78 -51.28 2.37
C ASN A 139 -46.97 -50.41 1.13
N VAL A 140 -48.12 -49.77 1.05
CA VAL A 140 -48.54 -48.91 -0.07
C VAL A 140 -49.08 -47.59 0.47
N TRP A 141 -48.78 -46.51 -0.25
CA TRP A 141 -49.35 -45.20 0.06
C TRP A 141 -49.84 -44.50 -1.20
N PHE A 142 -50.87 -43.68 -1.02
CA PHE A 142 -51.45 -42.81 -2.07
C PHE A 142 -51.52 -41.39 -1.54
N ARG A 143 -51.07 -40.40 -2.30
CA ARG A 143 -51.26 -38.98 -1.99
C ARG A 143 -52.04 -38.32 -3.11
N VAL A 144 -53.08 -37.58 -2.76
CA VAL A 144 -53.90 -36.85 -3.73
C VAL A 144 -53.65 -35.35 -3.57
N LEU A 145 -53.00 -34.75 -4.56
CA LEU A 145 -52.72 -33.30 -4.64
C LEU A 145 -53.41 -32.74 -5.89
N GLY A 146 -54.31 -31.76 -5.72
CA GLY A 146 -54.97 -31.10 -6.85
C GLY A 146 -55.84 -32.03 -7.73
N GLY A 147 -56.33 -33.14 -7.18
CA GLY A 147 -57.14 -34.11 -7.93
C GLY A 147 -56.36 -35.19 -8.68
N VAL A 148 -55.02 -35.16 -8.60
CA VAL A 148 -54.14 -36.17 -9.20
C VAL A 148 -53.57 -37.08 -8.11
N PRO A 149 -53.86 -38.41 -8.12
CA PRO A 149 -53.24 -39.34 -7.19
C PRO A 149 -51.82 -39.69 -7.64
N THR A 150 -50.85 -39.49 -6.75
CA THR A 150 -49.49 -40.04 -6.85
C THR A 150 -49.38 -41.22 -5.89
N MET A 151 -48.87 -42.35 -6.34
CA MET A 151 -48.82 -43.60 -5.57
C MET A 151 -47.40 -44.12 -5.49
N GLY A 152 -47.06 -44.76 -4.36
CA GLY A 152 -45.80 -45.48 -4.22
C GLY A 152 -45.95 -46.71 -3.32
N ALA A 153 -45.23 -47.78 -3.65
CA ALA A 153 -44.92 -48.83 -2.70
C ALA A 153 -43.72 -48.34 -1.86
N ALA A 154 -43.77 -48.40 -0.53
CA ALA A 154 -42.69 -47.85 0.29
C ALA A 154 -42.19 -48.83 1.36
N ILE A 155 -40.87 -48.84 1.52
CA ILE A 155 -40.12 -49.30 2.69
C ILE A 155 -40.60 -48.49 3.91
N PRO A 156 -40.53 -49.02 5.14
CA PRO A 156 -40.80 -48.25 6.35
C PRO A 156 -40.02 -46.91 6.52
N TYR A 157 -39.01 -46.61 5.69
CA TYR A 157 -38.01 -45.55 5.93
C TYR A 157 -37.89 -44.43 4.86
N PHE A 158 -38.69 -44.43 3.78
CA PHE A 158 -38.44 -43.48 2.67
C PHE A 158 -39.13 -42.11 2.80
N VAL A 159 -40.15 -41.99 3.66
CA VAL A 159 -40.81 -40.68 3.91
C VAL A 159 -39.96 -39.83 4.88
N THR A 160 -39.21 -40.47 5.79
CA THR A 160 -38.37 -39.78 6.79
C THR A 160 -37.21 -39.00 6.21
N GLU A 161 -36.38 -39.57 5.32
CA GLU A 161 -35.23 -38.82 4.80
C GLU A 161 -35.62 -37.66 3.88
N PHE A 162 -36.65 -37.81 3.04
CA PHE A 162 -37.05 -36.74 2.13
C PHE A 162 -37.75 -35.58 2.87
N ASP A 163 -38.64 -35.88 3.82
CA ASP A 163 -39.26 -34.86 4.66
C ASP A 163 -38.26 -34.25 5.66
N GLU A 164 -37.27 -35.01 6.15
CA GLU A 164 -36.15 -34.47 6.93
C GLU A 164 -35.25 -33.54 6.12
N VAL A 165 -35.01 -33.84 4.84
CA VAL A 165 -34.25 -32.94 3.95
C VAL A 165 -35.06 -31.68 3.65
N LEU A 166 -36.37 -31.80 3.43
CA LEU A 166 -37.27 -30.64 3.25
C LEU A 166 -37.36 -29.76 4.50
N GLU A 167 -37.50 -30.33 5.70
CA GLU A 167 -37.46 -29.58 6.95
C GLU A 167 -36.08 -28.94 7.18
N ARG A 168 -34.98 -29.66 6.91
CA ARG A 168 -33.63 -29.13 7.07
C ARG A 168 -33.33 -27.99 6.10
N CYS A 169 -33.86 -28.07 4.88
CA CYS A 169 -33.80 -26.97 3.91
C CYS A 169 -34.65 -25.78 4.36
N ASN A 170 -35.87 -26.00 4.86
CA ASN A 170 -36.73 -24.94 5.38
C ASN A 170 -36.12 -24.25 6.62
N GLY A 171 -35.56 -25.02 7.56
CA GLY A 171 -34.87 -24.47 8.74
C GLY A 171 -33.69 -23.59 8.34
N LYS A 172 -32.82 -24.07 7.44
CA LYS A 172 -31.69 -23.28 6.91
C LYS A 172 -32.14 -21.99 6.22
N ILE A 173 -33.27 -22.00 5.52
CA ILE A 173 -33.84 -20.79 4.89
C ILE A 173 -34.34 -19.81 5.94
N VAL A 174 -35.01 -20.29 6.99
CA VAL A 174 -35.50 -19.45 8.09
C VAL A 174 -34.33 -18.83 8.87
N ASP A 175 -33.30 -19.60 9.17
CA ASP A 175 -32.09 -19.12 9.86
C ASP A 175 -31.34 -18.07 9.01
N ALA A 176 -31.16 -18.34 7.71
CA ALA A 176 -30.55 -17.38 6.79
C ALA A 176 -31.36 -16.08 6.67
N LEU A 177 -32.70 -16.17 6.68
CA LEU A 177 -33.57 -15.00 6.68
C LEU A 177 -33.49 -14.22 8.01
N ALA A 178 -33.31 -14.90 9.14
CA ALA A 178 -33.13 -14.25 10.44
C ALA A 178 -31.79 -13.50 10.50
N GLU A 179 -30.69 -14.13 10.08
CA GLU A 179 -29.37 -13.49 10.01
C GLU A 179 -29.35 -12.29 9.05
N LEU A 180 -30.01 -12.41 7.89
CA LEU A 180 -30.09 -11.30 6.93
C LEU A 180 -30.87 -10.11 7.51
N ARG A 181 -31.95 -10.38 8.27
CA ARG A 181 -32.72 -9.34 8.96
C ARG A 181 -31.89 -8.65 10.03
N GLU A 182 -31.10 -9.38 10.81
CA GLU A 182 -30.24 -8.80 11.83
C GLU A 182 -29.13 -7.92 11.23
N LYS A 183 -28.49 -8.38 10.15
CA LYS A 183 -27.51 -7.59 9.40
C LYS A 183 -28.14 -6.33 8.80
N TYR A 184 -29.33 -6.44 8.23
CA TYR A 184 -30.07 -5.30 7.69
C TYR A 184 -30.40 -4.27 8.78
N GLN A 185 -30.91 -4.69 9.94
CA GLN A 185 -31.22 -3.79 11.06
C GLN A 185 -29.97 -3.09 11.60
N THR A 186 -28.83 -3.80 11.64
CA THR A 186 -27.55 -3.23 12.05
C THR A 186 -27.08 -2.15 11.08
N GLU A 187 -27.19 -2.39 9.77
CA GLU A 187 -26.79 -1.41 8.74
C GLU A 187 -27.73 -0.19 8.72
N VAL A 188 -29.03 -0.38 8.94
CA VAL A 188 -30.00 0.72 9.07
C VAL A 188 -29.61 1.62 10.24
N LYS A 189 -29.32 1.04 11.41
CA LYS A 189 -28.90 1.81 12.59
C LYS A 189 -27.61 2.59 12.35
N LYS A 190 -26.61 1.97 11.71
CA LYS A 190 -25.36 2.63 11.34
C LYS A 190 -25.59 3.86 10.44
N ASN A 191 -26.52 3.76 9.49
CA ASN A 191 -26.89 4.89 8.62
C ASN A 191 -27.65 6.00 9.37
N GLU A 192 -28.50 5.65 10.33
CA GLU A 192 -29.18 6.63 11.20
C GLU A 192 -28.18 7.40 12.06
N ASP A 193 -27.23 6.70 12.68
CA ASP A 193 -26.18 7.29 13.51
C ASP A 193 -25.28 8.25 12.69
N MET A 194 -24.82 7.83 11.51
CA MET A 194 -24.02 8.67 10.60
C MET A 194 -24.78 9.92 10.12
N SER A 195 -26.10 9.81 9.93
CA SER A 195 -26.95 10.95 9.59
C SER A 195 -27.07 11.96 10.74
N ALA A 196 -27.09 11.49 11.99
CA ALA A 196 -27.10 12.36 13.17
C ALA A 196 -25.79 13.14 13.32
N GLU A 197 -24.64 12.48 13.14
CA GLU A 197 -23.32 13.11 13.18
C GLU A 197 -23.17 14.20 12.09
N THR A 198 -23.63 13.91 10.87
CA THR A 198 -23.60 14.86 9.76
C THR A 198 -24.42 16.13 10.06
N ARG A 199 -25.60 15.99 10.66
CA ARG A 199 -26.43 17.14 11.07
C ARG A 199 -25.74 17.99 12.15
N ALA A 200 -25.06 17.36 13.10
CA ALA A 200 -24.33 18.06 14.15
C ALA A 200 -23.13 18.85 13.58
N ALA A 201 -22.40 18.29 12.61
CA ALA A 201 -21.32 18.98 11.93
C ALA A 201 -21.81 20.21 11.15
N LEU A 202 -22.95 20.08 10.45
CA LEU A 202 -23.53 21.18 9.69
C LEU A 202 -23.96 22.36 10.58
N SER A 203 -24.49 22.08 11.78
CA SER A 203 -24.85 23.12 12.75
C SER A 203 -23.62 23.92 13.20
N LYS A 204 -22.50 23.25 13.49
CA LYS A 204 -21.26 23.93 13.91
C LYS A 204 -20.70 24.83 12.83
N LEU A 205 -20.81 24.42 11.56
CA LEU A 205 -20.37 25.22 10.43
C LEU A 205 -21.21 26.50 10.30
N ALA A 206 -22.54 26.40 10.47
CA ALA A 206 -23.44 27.54 10.43
C ALA A 206 -23.09 28.59 11.50
N ASP A 207 -22.76 28.14 12.72
CA ASP A 207 -22.34 29.03 13.82
C ASP A 207 -21.03 29.77 13.50
N ALA A 208 -20.05 29.06 12.92
CA ALA A 208 -18.77 29.65 12.55
C ALA A 208 -18.91 30.73 11.46
N VAL A 209 -19.74 30.48 10.45
CA VAL A 209 -20.04 31.45 9.39
C VAL A 209 -20.72 32.70 9.97
N GLY A 210 -21.67 32.52 10.89
CA GLY A 210 -22.31 33.63 11.58
C GLY A 210 -21.34 34.52 12.37
N ALA A 211 -20.35 33.92 13.02
CA ALA A 211 -19.33 34.65 13.78
C ALA A 211 -18.42 35.51 12.87
N ILE A 212 -18.04 35.00 11.69
CA ILE A 212 -17.23 35.75 10.72
C ILE A 212 -18.01 36.96 10.18
N GLN A 213 -19.29 36.78 9.87
CA GLN A 213 -20.14 37.88 9.37
C GLN A 213 -20.26 39.02 10.40
N ALA A 214 -20.40 38.69 11.68
CA ALA A 214 -20.46 39.69 12.75
C ALA A 214 -19.17 40.52 12.87
N GLN A 215 -17.99 39.92 12.61
CA GLN A 215 -16.71 40.65 12.62
C GLN A 215 -16.59 41.63 11.45
N ILE A 216 -17.13 41.27 10.28
CA ILE A 216 -17.18 42.13 9.10
C ILE A 216 -18.09 43.34 9.37
N ASP A 217 -19.29 43.10 9.89
CA ASP A 217 -20.28 44.15 10.14
C ASP A 217 -19.82 45.16 11.23
N ALA A 218 -19.00 44.71 12.19
CA ALA A 218 -18.43 45.55 13.23
C ALA A 218 -17.29 46.47 12.75
N GLY A 219 -16.84 46.37 11.49
CA GLY A 219 -15.77 47.21 10.95
C GLY A 219 -14.38 46.92 11.52
N ASN A 220 -14.18 45.76 12.16
CA ASN A 220 -12.89 45.31 12.70
C ASN A 220 -11.92 44.79 11.62
N VAL A 221 -12.19 45.05 10.35
CA VAL A 221 -11.43 44.53 9.20
C VAL A 221 -10.86 45.70 8.41
N VAL A 222 -9.53 45.81 8.37
CA VAL A 222 -8.83 46.80 7.53
C VAL A 222 -8.88 46.33 6.08
N THR A 223 -9.39 47.18 5.19
CA THR A 223 -9.44 46.87 3.74
C THR A 223 -8.06 46.99 3.10
N LEU A 224 -7.81 46.19 2.06
CA LEU A 224 -6.58 46.27 1.26
C LEU A 224 -6.31 47.69 0.70
N VAL A 225 -7.36 48.43 0.37
CA VAL A 225 -7.27 49.82 -0.11
C VAL A 225 -6.77 50.76 0.98
N GLN A 226 -7.20 50.58 2.23
CA GLN A 226 -6.73 51.37 3.36
C GLN A 226 -5.26 51.03 3.68
N HIS A 227 -4.94 49.74 3.75
CA HIS A 227 -3.56 49.26 4.00
C HIS A 227 -2.55 49.79 2.97
N ASN A 228 -2.88 49.74 1.69
CA ASN A 228 -2.00 50.23 0.62
C ASN A 228 -1.77 51.75 0.69
N ARG A 229 -2.77 52.51 1.15
CA ARG A 229 -2.63 53.96 1.36
C ARG A 229 -1.66 54.26 2.49
N ASP A 230 -1.73 53.50 3.58
CA ASP A 230 -0.90 53.70 4.75
C ASP A 230 0.56 53.31 4.49
N ILE A 231 0.81 52.19 3.78
CA ILE A 231 2.17 51.80 3.35
C ILE A 231 2.81 52.86 2.46
N LYS A 232 2.05 53.39 1.48
CA LYS A 232 2.58 54.41 0.57
C LYS A 232 3.04 55.67 1.32
N ALA A 233 2.23 56.15 2.26
CA ALA A 233 2.58 57.31 3.08
C ALA A 233 3.86 57.07 3.92
N LEU A 234 4.05 55.84 4.41
CA LEU A 234 5.23 55.45 5.18
C LEU A 234 6.50 55.40 4.31
N SER A 235 6.43 54.77 3.12
CA SER A 235 7.56 54.71 2.18
C SER A 235 8.04 56.11 1.77
N GLU A 236 7.12 57.02 1.43
CA GLU A 236 7.46 58.40 1.06
C GLU A 236 8.14 59.18 2.20
N MET A 237 7.83 58.85 3.46
CA MET A 237 8.48 59.45 4.62
C MET A 237 9.91 58.92 4.84
N ILE A 238 10.12 57.62 4.64
CA ILE A 238 11.43 56.97 4.77
C ILE A 238 12.38 57.47 3.69
N GLU A 239 11.93 57.53 2.43
CA GLU A 239 12.75 58.01 1.31
C GLU A 239 13.21 59.46 1.51
N ARG A 240 12.32 60.35 1.99
CA ARG A 240 12.70 61.71 2.38
C ARG A 240 13.82 61.70 3.42
N LYS A 241 13.67 60.92 4.50
CA LYS A 241 14.64 60.88 5.61
C LYS A 241 15.99 60.31 5.18
N LEU A 242 16.03 59.29 4.34
CA LEU A 242 17.28 58.73 3.80
C LEU A 242 18.00 59.72 2.88
N THR A 243 17.26 60.52 2.10
CA THR A 243 17.85 61.53 1.22
C THR A 243 18.46 62.70 2.00
N GLU A 244 17.95 62.98 3.20
CA GLU A 244 18.46 64.01 4.11
C GLU A 244 19.73 63.57 4.88
N MET A 245 20.11 62.29 4.86
CA MET A 245 21.29 61.79 5.60
C MET A 245 22.62 62.15 4.93
N ASN A 246 23.45 62.95 5.62
CA ASN A 246 24.82 63.23 5.19
C ASN A 246 25.79 62.17 5.75
N LEU A 247 26.45 61.42 4.86
CA LEU A 247 27.31 60.28 5.18
C LEU A 247 28.80 60.63 5.32
N THR A 248 29.20 61.87 5.07
CA THR A 248 30.61 62.27 5.19
C THR A 248 30.93 62.68 6.63
N PRO A 249 31.85 61.99 7.33
CA PRO A 249 32.18 62.34 8.70
C PRO A 249 32.90 63.70 8.78
N GLU A 250 32.49 64.54 9.71
CA GLU A 250 33.23 65.76 10.05
C GLU A 250 34.11 65.52 11.29
N THR A 251 35.42 65.71 11.15
CA THR A 251 36.38 65.45 12.23
C THR A 251 36.71 66.73 12.99
N PHE A 252 36.70 66.63 14.32
CA PHE A 252 37.04 67.69 15.27
C PHE A 252 38.08 67.17 16.27
N PRO A 253 38.89 68.06 16.88
CA PRO A 253 39.93 67.63 17.82
C PRO A 253 39.40 66.83 19.03
N ASN A 254 38.21 67.14 19.52
CA ASN A 254 37.56 66.48 20.66
C ASN A 254 36.05 66.72 20.68
N ALA A 255 35.33 66.06 21.60
CA ALA A 255 33.88 66.19 21.75
C ALA A 255 33.41 67.62 22.08
N ASP A 256 34.16 68.35 22.91
CA ASP A 256 33.82 69.72 23.29
C ASP A 256 33.86 70.67 22.09
N ALA A 257 34.79 70.45 21.15
CA ALA A 257 34.90 71.21 19.92
C ALA A 257 33.68 70.99 18.99
N ILE A 258 33.11 69.76 18.96
CA ILE A 258 31.87 69.46 18.23
C ILE A 258 30.71 70.25 18.85
N GLN A 259 30.55 70.17 20.18
CA GLN A 259 29.48 70.83 20.92
C GLN A 259 29.58 72.36 20.85
N THR A 260 30.79 72.92 20.83
CA THR A 260 31.03 74.37 20.72
C THR A 260 30.74 74.88 19.32
N THR A 261 31.10 74.12 18.28
CA THR A 261 30.86 74.49 16.88
C THR A 261 29.37 74.39 16.53
N TYR A 262 28.67 73.39 17.11
CA TYR A 262 27.25 73.12 16.87
C TYR A 262 26.47 73.05 18.21
N PRO A 263 26.28 74.20 18.89
CA PRO A 263 25.68 74.24 20.23
C PRO A 263 24.20 73.84 20.26
N ASN A 264 23.49 74.01 19.14
CA ASN A 264 22.09 73.58 18.96
C ASN A 264 21.99 72.24 18.21
N GLY A 265 23.12 71.57 18.00
CA GLY A 265 23.24 70.34 17.23
C GLY A 265 23.27 70.53 15.72
N LYS A 266 23.72 69.49 15.03
CA LYS A 266 23.72 69.37 13.57
C LYS A 266 23.49 67.91 13.21
N GLU A 267 22.63 67.66 12.23
CA GLU A 267 22.43 66.32 11.68
C GLU A 267 23.68 65.90 10.89
N GLY A 268 24.22 64.72 11.19
CA GLY A 268 25.44 64.21 10.58
C GLY A 268 26.24 63.28 11.51
N LEU A 269 27.33 62.74 10.98
CA LEU A 269 28.29 61.93 11.72
C LEU A 269 29.54 62.76 12.03
N PHE A 270 29.93 62.85 13.29
CA PHE A 270 31.06 63.68 13.74
C PHE A 270 32.09 62.84 14.47
N ILE A 271 33.38 63.11 14.29
CA ILE A 271 34.46 62.33 14.90
C ILE A 271 35.26 63.22 15.86
N ALA A 272 35.43 62.78 17.10
CA ALA A 272 36.37 63.35 18.06
C ALA A 272 37.73 62.65 17.90
N GLU A 273 38.74 63.37 17.43
CA GLU A 273 40.05 62.83 17.05
C GLU A 273 40.84 62.29 18.26
N ASP A 274 40.80 63.00 19.39
CA ASP A 274 41.50 62.65 20.64
C ASP A 274 41.16 61.26 21.19
N THR A 275 39.91 60.85 21.00
CA THR A 275 39.34 59.58 21.50
C THR A 275 39.10 58.60 20.37
N GLY A 276 39.01 59.08 19.12
CA GLY A 276 38.54 58.30 17.98
C GLY A 276 37.06 57.95 18.06
N HIS A 277 36.28 58.60 18.93
CA HIS A 277 34.84 58.35 19.11
C HIS A 277 34.01 59.10 18.06
N LYS A 278 32.92 58.47 17.60
CA LYS A 278 31.88 59.12 16.79
C LYS A 278 30.81 59.72 17.68
N TRP A 279 30.29 60.86 17.26
CA TRP A 279 29.27 61.66 17.92
C TRP A 279 28.14 61.94 16.93
N ILE A 280 26.90 61.84 17.41
CA ILE A 280 25.69 62.16 16.65
C ILE A 280 24.78 63.06 17.47
N TYR A 281 23.99 63.90 16.79
CA TYR A 281 22.97 64.70 17.44
C TYR A 281 21.59 64.04 17.28
N TYR A 282 21.01 63.58 18.39
CA TYR A 282 19.74 62.85 18.40
C TYR A 282 18.89 63.30 19.59
N GLN A 283 17.59 63.49 19.36
CA GLN A 283 16.63 63.99 20.37
C GLN A 283 17.06 65.29 21.08
N GLY A 284 17.68 66.21 20.34
CA GLY A 284 18.09 67.51 20.89
C GLY A 284 19.32 67.45 21.80
N LYS A 285 20.12 66.37 21.74
CA LYS A 285 21.34 66.20 22.53
C LYS A 285 22.45 65.57 21.70
N TRP A 286 23.69 65.94 22.02
CA TRP A 286 24.87 65.25 21.52
C TRP A 286 25.05 63.93 22.28
N ALA A 287 25.19 62.84 21.54
CA ALA A 287 25.42 61.50 22.07
C ALA A 287 26.73 60.94 21.53
N ASP A 288 27.56 60.41 22.43
CA ASP A 288 28.70 59.57 22.06
C ASP A 288 28.17 58.23 21.55
N ALA A 289 28.47 57.94 20.28
CA ALA A 289 28.07 56.72 19.58
C ALA A 289 29.21 55.68 19.55
N GLY A 290 30.23 55.83 20.40
CA GLY A 290 31.35 54.91 20.58
C GLY A 290 32.47 55.09 19.56
N ILE A 291 33.49 54.23 19.61
CA ILE A 291 34.69 54.31 18.77
C ILE A 291 34.34 54.21 17.26
N TYR A 292 34.96 55.06 16.43
CA TYR A 292 34.89 55.08 14.97
C TYR A 292 36.06 54.34 14.31
N GLN A 293 37.27 54.49 14.87
CA GLN A 293 38.45 53.70 14.51
C GLN A 293 39.26 53.37 15.77
N GLY A 294 39.41 52.09 16.07
CA GLY A 294 40.21 51.63 17.21
C GLY A 294 41.70 51.85 16.98
N ILE A 295 42.44 52.14 18.05
CA ILE A 295 43.91 52.15 18.07
C ILE A 295 44.41 50.85 17.41
N GLY A 296 45.32 51.00 16.44
CA GLY A 296 45.77 49.90 15.58
C GLY A 296 46.20 48.66 16.36
N ILE A 297 45.78 47.50 15.85
CA ILE A 297 46.18 46.19 16.35
C ILE A 297 47.70 46.05 16.17
N ALA A 298 48.45 45.76 17.24
CA ALA A 298 49.89 45.61 17.17
C ALA A 298 50.30 44.50 16.20
N ASP A 299 51.37 44.71 15.43
CA ASP A 299 51.82 43.76 14.41
C ASP A 299 52.05 42.37 15.03
N ARG A 300 51.46 41.33 14.42
CA ARG A 300 51.46 39.93 14.88
C ARG A 300 50.74 39.60 16.20
N SER A 301 49.90 40.49 16.72
CA SER A 301 49.12 40.21 17.94
C SER A 301 47.85 39.38 17.71
N LEU A 302 47.41 39.22 16.46
CA LEU A 302 46.35 38.28 16.09
C LEU A 302 46.95 36.90 15.81
N ARG A 303 46.52 35.90 16.59
CA ARG A 303 46.75 34.47 16.31
C ARG A 303 45.44 33.88 15.81
N ALA A 304 45.50 32.94 14.86
CA ALA A 304 44.32 32.32 14.23
C ALA A 304 43.31 31.69 15.22
N LYS A 305 43.72 31.41 16.47
CA LYS A 305 42.85 30.89 17.54
C LYS A 305 42.04 31.97 18.30
N MET A 306 42.23 33.26 18.02
CA MET A 306 41.53 34.37 18.69
C MET A 306 40.22 34.80 17.99
N THR A 307 39.85 34.09 16.92
CA THR A 307 38.55 34.19 16.24
C THR A 307 37.88 32.81 16.31
N LYS A 308 37.31 32.44 17.47
CA LYS A 308 36.57 31.18 17.63
C LYS A 308 35.08 31.43 17.37
N GLN A 309 34.62 31.15 16.15
CA GLN A 309 33.26 30.72 15.87
C GLN A 309 33.36 29.20 15.67
N PHE A 310 32.81 28.42 16.62
CA PHE A 310 32.79 26.96 16.51
C PHE A 310 31.68 26.53 15.56
N ASP A 311 31.95 26.60 14.26
CA ASP A 311 31.14 25.92 13.23
C ASP A 311 31.92 24.72 12.73
N VAL A 312 32.07 23.68 13.56
CA VAL A 312 32.68 22.43 13.11
C VAL A 312 31.59 21.41 12.77
N LEU A 313 31.17 21.44 11.51
CA LEU A 313 30.35 20.38 10.89
C LEU A 313 31.26 19.20 10.52
N TYR A 314 31.40 18.23 11.43
CA TYR A 314 32.07 16.96 11.12
C TYR A 314 31.20 16.09 10.20
N ARG A 315 31.79 15.39 9.23
CA ARG A 315 31.15 14.25 8.56
C ARG A 315 31.70 12.94 9.11
N VAL A 316 30.81 12.02 9.43
CA VAL A 316 31.14 10.71 10.02
C VAL A 316 30.92 9.59 9.01
N VAL A 317 31.93 8.75 8.82
CA VAL A 317 31.85 7.49 8.06
C VAL A 317 31.97 6.34 9.07
N GLN A 318 30.90 5.55 9.25
CA GLN A 318 30.88 4.44 10.21
C GLN A 318 30.43 3.15 9.51
N ALA A 319 31.21 2.07 9.66
CA ALA A 319 30.89 0.77 9.09
C ALA A 319 29.96 -0.08 9.99
N GLN A 320 30.02 0.12 11.31
CA GLN A 320 29.18 -0.51 12.33
C GLN A 320 28.86 0.51 13.44
N PRO A 321 27.76 0.33 14.19
CA PRO A 321 27.50 1.14 15.37
C PRO A 321 28.61 0.99 16.41
N ILE A 322 28.90 2.08 17.12
CA ILE A 322 29.73 2.03 18.33
C ILE A 322 28.89 1.38 19.44
N VAL A 323 29.49 0.54 20.27
CA VAL A 323 28.79 -0.11 21.38
C VAL A 323 29.13 0.60 22.69
N ILE A 324 28.12 0.94 23.50
CA ILE A 324 28.31 1.42 24.87
C ILE A 324 27.86 0.32 25.84
N ASP A 325 28.79 -0.11 26.69
CA ASP A 325 28.52 -1.00 27.84
C ASP A 325 28.43 -0.13 29.09
N TRP A 326 27.20 0.21 29.49
CA TRP A 326 26.97 1.05 30.66
C TRP A 326 27.35 0.36 31.96
N ASP A 327 27.19 -0.95 32.06
CA ASP A 327 27.46 -1.70 33.29
C ASP A 327 28.97 -1.83 33.56
N LYS A 328 29.78 -1.79 32.50
CA LYS A 328 31.24 -1.85 32.57
C LYS A 328 31.93 -0.51 32.28
N HIS A 329 31.16 0.54 32.02
CA HIS A 329 31.63 1.85 31.61
C HIS A 329 32.60 1.82 30.42
N GLN A 330 32.21 1.16 29.33
CA GLN A 330 33.04 0.97 28.14
C GLN A 330 32.42 1.50 26.85
N LEU A 331 33.25 2.13 26.03
CA LEU A 331 32.99 2.51 24.64
C LEU A 331 33.76 1.52 23.75
N ILE A 332 33.07 0.77 22.92
CA ILE A 332 33.65 -0.29 22.08
C ILE A 332 33.46 0.07 20.61
N ILE A 333 34.59 0.18 19.90
CA ILE A 333 34.64 0.41 18.45
C ILE A 333 35.05 -0.90 17.79
N ALA A 334 34.05 -1.58 17.21
CA ALA A 334 34.22 -2.91 16.63
C ALA A 334 34.73 -2.90 15.18
N LYS A 335 34.59 -1.77 14.48
CA LYS A 335 35.10 -1.56 13.12
C LYS A 335 35.52 -0.12 12.91
N PHE A 336 36.41 0.11 11.95
CA PHE A 336 36.89 1.43 11.56
C PHE A 336 35.78 2.49 11.40
N ILE A 337 36.08 3.70 11.87
CA ILE A 337 35.23 4.88 11.78
C ILE A 337 36.11 6.08 11.42
N SER A 338 35.68 6.91 10.48
CA SER A 338 36.44 8.10 10.05
C SER A 338 35.67 9.39 10.35
N LEU A 339 36.35 10.33 10.99
CA LEU A 339 35.95 11.72 11.18
C LEU A 339 36.50 12.58 10.04
N MET A 340 35.68 13.45 9.48
CA MET A 340 36.11 14.39 8.44
C MET A 340 35.84 15.82 8.88
N GLU A 341 36.90 16.62 9.00
CA GLU A 341 36.86 18.06 9.25
C GLU A 341 37.58 18.77 8.09
N GLY A 342 36.81 19.39 7.19
CA GLY A 342 37.36 20.05 6.01
C GLY A 342 38.16 19.10 5.11
N LYS A 343 39.50 19.21 5.13
CA LYS A 343 40.45 18.40 4.34
C LYS A 343 41.10 17.26 5.15
N GLU A 344 40.93 17.25 6.46
CA GLU A 344 41.56 16.30 7.34
C GLU A 344 40.62 15.13 7.61
N VAL A 345 41.13 13.92 7.41
CA VAL A 345 40.45 12.66 7.75
C VAL A 345 41.17 12.05 8.92
N VAL A 346 40.44 11.80 9.99
CA VAL A 346 40.95 11.21 11.22
C VAL A 346 40.24 9.88 11.43
N ASP A 347 41.00 8.79 11.39
CA ASP A 347 40.47 7.46 11.66
C ASP A 347 40.49 7.16 13.16
N LEU A 348 39.37 6.65 13.67
CA LEU A 348 39.22 6.21 15.04
C LEU A 348 39.66 4.75 15.14
N PRO A 349 40.58 4.42 16.07
CA PRO A 349 41.06 3.06 16.20
C PRO A 349 39.98 2.11 16.72
N GLU A 350 40.02 0.87 16.23
CA GLU A 350 39.24 -0.22 16.81
C GLU A 350 39.76 -0.54 18.21
N GLY A 351 38.86 -0.71 19.18
CA GLY A 351 39.27 -0.87 20.56
C GLY A 351 38.13 -0.75 21.57
N THR A 352 38.48 -0.92 22.84
CA THR A 352 37.59 -0.72 23.98
C THR A 352 38.20 0.34 24.90
N TYR A 353 37.43 1.38 25.19
CA TYR A 353 37.85 2.56 25.94
C TYR A 353 36.96 2.72 27.17
N THR A 354 37.55 2.86 28.35
CA THR A 354 36.83 2.88 29.63
C THR A 354 36.80 4.28 30.24
N TRP A 355 35.70 4.66 30.89
CA TRP A 355 35.59 5.87 31.71
C TRP A 355 35.35 5.54 33.19
N ASP A 356 35.45 6.54 34.08
CA ASP A 356 35.31 6.39 35.54
C ASP A 356 33.83 6.32 35.98
N ASP A 357 33.51 5.39 36.88
CA ASP A 357 32.19 5.12 37.45
C ASP A 357 31.51 6.31 38.13
N LYS A 358 32.24 7.39 38.43
CA LYS A 358 31.70 8.56 39.13
C LYS A 358 30.95 9.54 38.23
N PHE A 359 31.03 9.37 36.91
CA PHE A 359 30.58 10.38 35.95
C PHE A 359 29.09 10.23 35.62
N VAL A 360 28.29 11.26 35.90
CA VAL A 360 26.84 11.28 35.58
C VAL A 360 26.60 11.71 34.14
N THR A 361 27.27 12.78 33.70
CA THR A 361 27.23 13.28 32.31
C THR A 361 28.66 13.35 31.79
N ILE A 362 28.94 12.59 30.74
CA ILE A 362 30.28 12.34 30.20
C ILE A 362 30.39 13.03 28.86
N TYR A 363 31.30 13.99 28.73
CA TYR A 363 31.70 14.53 27.43
C TYR A 363 32.86 13.69 26.88
N CYS A 364 32.74 13.30 25.62
CA CYS A 364 33.69 12.44 24.94
C CYS A 364 34.39 13.22 23.82
N GLY A 365 35.72 13.26 23.89
CA GLY A 365 36.60 13.80 22.87
C GLY A 365 37.55 12.72 22.33
N PHE A 366 37.97 12.84 21.09
CA PHE A 366 39.02 12.00 20.52
C PHE A 366 40.25 12.84 20.23
N ASN A 367 41.39 12.45 20.77
CA ASN A 367 42.66 13.10 20.50
C ASN A 367 43.36 12.41 19.32
N ALA A 368 43.36 13.02 18.14
CA ALA A 368 43.97 12.43 16.94
C ALA A 368 45.49 12.23 17.06
N THR A 369 46.17 13.05 17.86
CA THR A 369 47.62 12.94 18.07
C THR A 369 47.98 11.76 18.96
N LYS A 370 47.20 11.54 20.02
CA LYS A 370 47.41 10.44 20.97
C LYS A 370 46.72 9.14 20.55
N GLN A 371 45.80 9.19 19.58
CA GLN A 371 44.97 8.05 19.15
C GLN A 371 44.17 7.44 20.32
N GLN A 372 43.63 8.30 21.19
CA GLN A 372 42.88 7.89 22.39
C GLN A 372 41.61 8.73 22.57
N PHE A 373 40.64 8.19 23.29
CA PHE A 373 39.46 8.94 23.75
C PHE A 373 39.73 9.53 25.13
N ASP A 374 39.40 10.81 25.28
CA ASP A 374 39.39 11.50 26.57
C ASP A 374 37.91 11.68 27.01
N PHE A 375 37.62 11.26 28.24
CA PHE A 375 36.29 11.33 28.86
C PHE A 375 36.34 12.26 30.06
N VAL A 376 35.45 13.26 30.12
CA VAL A 376 35.41 14.25 31.21
C VAL A 376 34.01 14.39 31.80
N ASP A 377 33.97 14.60 33.12
CA ASP A 377 32.77 14.89 33.93
C ASP A 377 32.83 16.35 34.41
N TYR A 378 31.69 16.93 34.76
CA TYR A 378 31.48 18.33 35.18
C TYR A 378 31.02 19.35 34.12
N GLY A 379 29.91 19.04 33.44
CA GLY A 379 28.88 20.04 33.14
C GLY A 379 29.06 20.97 31.92
N HIS A 380 30.23 21.00 31.27
CA HIS A 380 30.39 21.74 30.01
C HIS A 380 31.40 21.12 29.03
N ILE A 381 31.13 21.23 27.73
CA ILE A 381 32.00 20.78 26.62
C ILE A 381 33.41 21.40 26.63
N ASN A 382 33.60 22.49 27.36
CA ASN A 382 34.87 23.24 27.37
C ASN A 382 35.95 22.57 28.23
N ASP A 383 35.59 21.51 28.95
CA ASP A 383 36.51 20.77 29.80
C ASP A 383 37.25 19.66 29.03
N LEU A 384 36.86 19.42 27.77
CA LEU A 384 37.66 18.60 26.85
C LEU A 384 38.95 19.36 26.45
N PRO A 385 40.08 18.65 26.26
CA PRO A 385 41.29 19.27 25.76
C PRO A 385 41.05 20.01 24.44
N ASP A 386 41.66 21.17 24.27
CA ASP A 386 41.49 22.04 23.09
C ASP A 386 41.84 21.37 21.74
N ASP A 387 42.59 20.27 21.76
CA ASP A 387 43.04 19.53 20.58
C ASP A 387 42.21 18.25 20.32
N ASP A 388 41.12 18.06 21.06
CA ASP A 388 40.24 16.90 20.93
C ASP A 388 39.06 17.17 19.98
N TYR A 389 38.80 16.21 19.10
CA TYR A 389 37.61 16.19 18.26
C TYR A 389 36.42 15.82 19.13
N PHE A 390 35.41 16.68 19.24
CA PHE A 390 34.21 16.37 20.01
C PHE A 390 33.45 15.19 19.37
N ILE A 391 33.11 14.18 20.16
CA ILE A 391 32.46 12.93 19.71
C ILE A 391 30.99 12.91 20.14
N GLY A 392 30.70 13.35 21.36
CA GLY A 392 29.35 13.31 21.91
C GLY A 392 29.30 13.45 23.43
N VAL A 393 28.08 13.40 23.97
CA VAL A 393 27.76 13.39 25.39
C VAL A 393 26.98 12.12 25.72
N PHE A 394 27.34 11.48 26.83
CA PHE A 394 26.69 10.28 27.36
C PHE A 394 26.22 10.56 28.79
N ASP A 395 24.96 10.35 29.09
CA ASP A 395 24.43 10.48 30.46
C ASP A 395 24.19 9.07 31.03
N SER A 396 25.00 8.70 32.02
CA SER A 396 25.01 7.36 32.60
C SER A 396 23.78 7.08 33.47
N ALA A 397 23.19 8.11 34.08
CA ALA A 397 22.01 7.99 34.94
C ALA A 397 20.73 7.77 34.14
N SER A 398 20.58 8.47 33.01
CA SER A 398 19.40 8.39 32.13
C SER A 398 19.60 7.49 30.91
N LYS A 399 20.81 6.94 30.72
CA LYS A 399 21.24 6.19 29.52
C LYS A 399 20.99 6.95 28.22
N MET A 400 21.05 8.29 28.29
CA MET A 400 20.85 9.18 27.15
C MET A 400 22.16 9.40 26.40
N ILE A 401 22.08 9.40 25.07
CA ILE A 401 23.25 9.55 24.20
C ILE A 401 22.98 10.67 23.20
N SER A 402 23.90 11.63 23.12
CA SER A 402 23.95 12.66 22.08
C SER A 402 25.31 12.62 21.41
N SER A 403 25.44 11.91 20.30
CA SER A 403 26.72 11.65 19.64
C SER A 403 26.71 11.94 18.14
N LEU A 404 27.89 12.14 17.57
CA LEU A 404 28.10 12.22 16.12
C LEU A 404 27.97 10.86 15.41
N PHE A 405 27.91 9.75 16.16
CA PHE A 405 27.85 8.36 15.67
C PHE A 405 26.51 7.69 15.96
N LYS A 406 26.23 6.58 15.26
CA LYS A 406 25.18 5.63 15.65
C LYS A 406 25.74 4.74 16.76
N VAL A 407 25.00 4.63 17.85
CA VAL A 407 25.40 3.88 19.04
C VAL A 407 24.38 2.79 19.38
N THR A 408 24.83 1.65 19.89
CA THR A 408 23.99 0.56 20.43
C THR A 408 24.46 0.18 21.84
N GLU A 409 23.56 -0.30 22.71
CA GLU A 409 23.96 -0.84 24.02
C GLU A 409 24.53 -2.26 23.87
N SER A 410 25.47 -2.64 24.75
CA SER A 410 26.10 -3.97 24.76
C SER A 410 25.12 -5.13 25.03
N ALA A 411 23.93 -4.84 25.56
CA ALA A 411 22.90 -5.83 25.88
C ALA A 411 21.99 -6.24 24.69
N SER A 412 22.38 -6.00 23.44
CA SER A 412 21.70 -6.56 22.26
C SER A 412 22.06 -8.03 21.98
N VAL A 413 22.44 -8.81 23.01
CA VAL A 413 22.37 -10.28 22.99
C VAL A 413 21.26 -10.69 23.97
N TRP A 414 20.08 -10.96 23.40
CA TRP A 414 18.87 -11.50 24.04
C TRP A 414 19.05 -12.04 25.46
N HIS A 415 18.49 -11.37 26.47
CA HIS A 415 17.93 -12.00 27.67
C HIS A 415 16.68 -11.22 28.14
N ASP A 416 15.61 -11.96 28.41
CA ASP A 416 14.43 -11.65 29.23
C ASP A 416 13.24 -10.76 28.78
N GLY A 417 13.18 -10.31 27.52
CA GLY A 417 11.87 -10.06 26.90
C GLY A 417 11.12 -8.78 27.30
N THR A 418 11.81 -7.74 27.76
CA THR A 418 11.25 -6.37 27.82
C THR A 418 12.09 -5.40 27.00
N LYS A 419 11.48 -4.78 25.97
CA LYS A 419 12.13 -3.87 25.03
C LYS A 419 11.89 -2.43 25.49
N THR A 420 12.94 -1.73 25.90
CA THR A 420 12.93 -0.26 25.89
C THR A 420 13.58 0.16 24.58
N LEU A 421 12.77 0.62 23.63
CA LEU A 421 13.28 1.26 22.43
C LEU A 421 14.03 2.53 22.86
N ILE A 422 15.30 2.63 22.50
CA ILE A 422 15.98 3.92 22.38
C ILE A 422 15.27 4.64 21.23
N GLN A 423 14.41 5.60 21.56
CA GLN A 423 13.85 6.55 20.60
C GLN A 423 15.02 7.36 20.04
N ASN A 424 15.48 7.00 18.83
CA ASN A 424 15.85 8.04 17.90
C ASN A 424 14.59 8.90 17.77
N ASN A 425 14.68 10.20 18.07
CA ASN A 425 13.65 11.17 17.69
C ASN A 425 13.58 11.21 16.16
N ILE A 426 12.92 10.20 15.58
CA ILE A 426 12.37 10.23 14.24
C ILE A 426 11.28 11.30 14.34
N LEU A 427 11.59 12.48 13.83
CA LEU A 427 10.58 13.49 13.53
C LEU A 427 9.44 12.79 12.74
N PRO A 428 8.15 13.09 13.01
CA PRO A 428 7.06 12.57 12.20
C PRO A 428 7.30 12.92 10.72
N PRO A 429 6.71 12.16 9.77
CA PRO A 429 6.98 12.30 8.33
C PRO A 429 6.44 13.64 7.79
N LEU A 430 7.17 14.73 8.02
CA LEU A 430 6.91 16.03 7.42
C LEU A 430 7.49 16.05 6.01
N GLN A 431 6.77 16.63 5.04
CA GLN A 431 7.31 16.86 3.69
C GLN A 431 8.53 17.80 3.80
N GLN A 432 9.74 17.26 3.64
CA GLN A 432 10.97 18.04 3.59
C GLN A 432 11.17 18.62 2.19
N ALA A 433 11.51 19.90 2.12
CA ALA A 433 11.71 20.62 0.86
C ALA A 433 13.05 21.35 0.84
N ILE A 434 13.60 21.47 -0.36
CA ILE A 434 14.85 22.21 -0.60
C ILE A 434 14.48 23.67 -0.88
N CYS A 435 15.06 24.59 -0.11
CA CYS A 435 14.84 26.03 -0.18
C CYS A 435 15.96 26.74 -0.94
N THR A 436 15.63 27.71 -1.79
CA THR A 436 16.60 28.60 -2.47
C THR A 436 16.89 29.87 -1.66
N ALA A 437 16.93 29.78 -0.32
CA ALA A 437 17.26 30.91 0.53
C ALA A 437 18.78 31.01 0.71
N THR A 438 19.28 32.24 0.65
CA THR A 438 20.56 32.67 1.20
C THR A 438 20.36 33.24 2.60
N ASP A 439 21.44 33.38 3.37
CA ASP A 439 21.39 34.00 4.70
C ASP A 439 20.82 35.44 4.66
N ASP A 440 20.91 36.11 3.50
CA ASP A 440 20.39 37.45 3.26
C ASP A 440 18.87 37.48 2.95
N ASP A 441 18.22 36.33 2.74
CA ASP A 441 16.80 36.24 2.37
C ASP A 441 15.86 36.13 3.58
N ILE A 442 16.36 35.73 4.75
CA ILE A 442 15.59 35.50 5.97
C ILE A 442 16.20 36.27 7.14
N HIS A 443 15.44 37.16 7.76
CA HIS A 443 15.82 37.85 8.99
C HIS A 443 14.88 37.49 10.13
N ILE A 444 15.42 37.31 11.34
CA ILE A 444 14.65 36.92 12.52
C ILE A 444 14.89 37.96 13.62
N ASP A 445 13.81 38.57 14.08
CA ASP A 445 13.80 39.39 15.29
C ASP A 445 13.32 38.51 16.45
N PHE A 446 14.26 37.94 17.19
CA PHE A 446 14.00 37.06 18.34
C PHE A 446 13.21 37.76 19.45
N ALA A 447 13.41 39.07 19.63
CA ALA A 447 12.73 39.85 20.66
C ALA A 447 11.28 40.16 20.30
N LYS A 448 11.02 40.46 19.02
CA LYS A 448 9.66 40.70 18.52
C LYS A 448 8.94 39.44 18.07
N ARG A 449 9.63 38.29 18.05
CA ARG A 449 9.14 37.01 17.49
C ARG A 449 8.59 37.19 16.08
N THR A 450 9.38 37.83 15.22
CA THR A 450 9.03 38.03 13.81
C THR A 450 10.09 37.47 12.89
N LEU A 451 9.66 36.87 11.79
CA LEU A 451 10.51 36.41 10.70
C LEU A 451 10.20 37.26 9.47
N THR A 452 11.19 37.92 8.89
CA THR A 452 11.08 38.71 7.67
C THR A 452 11.76 37.99 6.52
N LEU A 453 11.00 37.79 5.43
CA LEU A 453 11.50 37.37 4.13
C LEU A 453 11.71 38.59 3.25
N TYR A 454 12.93 38.78 2.75
CA TYR A 454 13.26 39.89 1.85
C TYR A 454 13.01 39.56 0.38
N ASN A 455 13.18 38.28 0.00
CA ASN A 455 12.93 37.78 -1.34
C ASN A 455 11.93 36.62 -1.32
N THR A 456 11.36 36.32 -2.49
CA THR A 456 10.46 35.18 -2.65
C THR A 456 11.26 33.91 -2.39
N LEU A 457 10.82 33.12 -1.42
CA LEU A 457 11.40 31.81 -1.18
C LEU A 457 10.73 30.79 -2.08
N HIS A 458 11.55 30.12 -2.88
CA HIS A 458 11.11 29.02 -3.72
C HIS A 458 11.49 27.70 -3.04
N PHE A 459 10.48 26.85 -2.87
CA PHE A 459 10.61 25.52 -2.32
C PHE A 459 10.24 24.50 -3.37
N TYR A 460 11.07 23.48 -3.50
CA TYR A 460 10.90 22.48 -4.54
C TYR A 460 10.66 21.11 -3.93
N SER A 461 9.58 20.45 -4.39
CA SER A 461 9.34 19.02 -4.20
C SER A 461 9.33 18.31 -5.55
N LYS A 462 9.17 16.98 -5.52
CA LYS A 462 9.06 16.11 -6.70
C LYS A 462 7.93 16.51 -7.67
N THR A 463 6.89 17.19 -7.19
CA THR A 463 5.66 17.44 -7.97
C THR A 463 5.16 18.89 -7.93
N HIS A 464 5.70 19.71 -7.03
CA HIS A 464 5.26 21.10 -6.86
C HIS A 464 6.44 22.02 -6.59
N ALA A 465 6.39 23.21 -7.19
CA ALA A 465 7.17 24.36 -6.76
C ALA A 465 6.23 25.25 -5.93
N LEU A 466 6.68 25.61 -4.74
CA LEU A 466 5.97 26.46 -3.79
C LEU A 466 6.72 27.78 -3.69
N GLU A 467 5.97 28.87 -3.67
CA GLU A 467 6.53 30.21 -3.51
C GLU A 467 5.94 30.85 -2.27
N VAL A 468 6.81 31.20 -1.32
CA VAL A 468 6.45 32.07 -0.21
C VAL A 468 6.91 33.48 -0.56
N GLN A 469 5.95 34.40 -0.65
CA GLN A 469 6.24 35.78 -1.02
C GLN A 469 6.99 36.52 0.11
N PRO A 470 7.80 37.54 -0.22
CA PRO A 470 8.44 38.40 0.76
C PRO A 470 7.41 38.98 1.73
N GLY A 471 7.79 39.15 2.98
CA GLY A 471 6.89 39.65 4.02
C GLY A 471 7.43 39.43 5.43
N THR A 472 6.84 40.11 6.40
CA THR A 472 7.14 39.88 7.81
C THR A 472 6.02 39.06 8.44
N PHE A 473 6.39 37.94 9.04
CA PHE A 473 5.52 36.94 9.63
C PHE A 473 5.67 36.97 11.16
N THR A 474 4.57 37.18 11.87
CA THR A 474 4.57 37.10 13.34
C THR A 474 4.45 35.65 13.78
N LEU A 475 5.34 35.23 14.65
CA LEU A 475 5.43 33.87 15.16
C LEU A 475 4.54 33.79 16.42
N ASN A 476 3.26 33.53 16.20
CA ASN A 476 2.19 33.63 17.20
C ASN A 476 2.09 32.42 18.16
N ASP A 477 3.20 31.77 18.47
CA ASP A 477 3.27 30.72 19.48
C ASP A 477 3.76 31.28 20.83
N LYS A 478 3.33 30.64 21.92
CA LYS A 478 3.76 30.96 23.29
C LYS A 478 4.91 30.07 23.77
N GLY A 479 5.55 29.33 22.87
CA GLY A 479 6.60 28.37 23.18
C GLY A 479 7.93 29.03 23.53
N LEU A 480 8.84 28.25 24.13
CA LEU A 480 10.26 28.61 24.25
C LEU A 480 11.00 28.50 22.90
N ALA A 481 10.41 27.74 21.97
CA ALA A 481 10.82 27.65 20.58
C ALA A 481 9.59 27.68 19.65
N SER A 482 9.81 28.11 18.41
CA SER A 482 8.86 28.01 17.31
C SER A 482 9.33 27.01 16.28
N PHE A 483 8.43 26.18 15.80
CA PHE A 483 8.64 25.30 14.66
C PHE A 483 7.98 25.93 13.43
N ILE A 484 8.79 26.27 12.43
CA ILE A 484 8.39 27.06 11.28
C ILE A 484 7.98 26.14 10.14
N TYR A 485 6.82 26.43 9.55
CA TYR A 485 6.28 25.65 8.45
C TYR A 485 5.52 26.53 7.44
N ALA A 486 5.54 26.15 6.17
CA ALA A 486 4.69 26.73 5.13
C ALA A 486 3.44 25.87 4.94
N THR A 487 2.28 26.52 4.86
CA THR A 487 1.00 25.85 4.63
C THR A 487 0.15 26.65 3.66
N TRP A 488 -0.76 25.98 2.95
CA TRP A 488 -1.69 26.65 2.05
C TRP A 488 -2.67 27.51 2.84
N SER A 489 -2.88 28.75 2.41
CA SER A 489 -3.85 29.65 3.00
C SER A 489 -4.98 29.91 2.01
N ASP A 490 -6.14 29.33 2.30
CA ASP A 490 -7.37 29.48 1.50
C ASP A 490 -7.78 30.96 1.36
N ASN A 491 -7.43 31.79 2.35
CA ASN A 491 -7.74 33.22 2.36
C ASN A 491 -6.89 34.05 1.39
N SER A 492 -5.69 33.58 1.04
CA SER A 492 -4.73 34.32 0.21
C SER A 492 -4.41 33.63 -1.10
N ASP A 493 -4.99 32.45 -1.36
CA ASP A 493 -4.72 31.58 -2.51
C ASP A 493 -3.20 31.36 -2.75
N LYS A 494 -2.46 31.29 -1.64
CA LYS A 494 -0.99 31.28 -1.60
C LYS A 494 -0.51 30.52 -0.37
N TYR A 495 0.72 30.03 -0.43
CA TYR A 495 1.41 29.49 0.73
C TYR A 495 1.90 30.60 1.67
N VAL A 496 1.71 30.39 2.97
CA VAL A 496 2.10 31.33 4.03
C VAL A 496 2.93 30.62 5.10
N LEU A 497 3.84 31.36 5.73
CA LEU A 497 4.59 30.87 6.90
C LEU A 497 3.73 30.91 8.16
N LYS A 498 3.86 29.87 8.97
CA LYS A 498 3.28 29.74 10.30
C LYS A 498 4.31 29.16 11.26
N ALA A 499 4.01 29.30 12.55
CA ALA A 499 4.81 28.80 13.65
C ALA A 499 3.95 27.97 14.60
N ALA A 500 4.52 26.87 15.10
CA ALA A 500 3.94 26.01 16.11
C ALA A 500 4.81 26.03 17.39
N ALA A 501 4.20 25.91 18.57
CA ALA A 501 4.93 25.91 19.85
C ALA A 501 5.69 24.59 20.08
N GLU A 502 5.11 23.48 19.62
CA GLU A 502 5.73 22.16 19.63
C GLU A 502 5.79 21.58 18.21
N ILE A 503 6.78 20.72 17.95
CA ILE A 503 6.94 20.10 16.62
C ILE A 503 5.74 19.23 16.24
N ASN A 504 5.07 18.65 17.25
CA ASN A 504 3.88 17.82 17.06
C ASN A 504 2.64 18.63 16.65
N ASP A 505 2.68 19.95 16.83
CA ASP A 505 1.58 20.86 16.44
C ASP A 505 1.72 21.33 14.98
N VAL A 506 2.78 20.92 14.28
CA VAL A 506 2.92 21.19 12.84
C VAL A 506 1.95 20.28 12.05
N PRO A 507 1.03 20.83 11.24
CA PRO A 507 0.06 20.02 10.52
C PRO A 507 0.72 19.10 9.49
N GLU A 508 0.24 17.86 9.37
CA GLU A 508 0.85 16.80 8.52
C GLU A 508 1.01 17.17 7.03
N ASN A 509 0.18 18.07 6.50
CA ASN A 509 0.24 18.54 5.10
C ASN A 509 1.04 19.84 4.91
N SER A 510 1.79 20.26 5.93
CA SER A 510 2.61 21.47 5.90
C SER A 510 4.07 21.16 5.60
N TRP A 511 4.74 22.13 4.97
CA TRP A 511 6.14 22.03 4.60
C TRP A 511 6.98 22.55 5.75
N TYR A 512 7.73 21.67 6.41
CA TYR A 512 8.56 22.05 7.56
C TYR A 512 9.85 22.73 7.10
N LEU A 513 10.15 23.88 7.70
CA LEU A 513 11.20 24.78 7.23
C LEU A 513 12.37 24.86 8.19
N GLY A 514 12.11 24.64 9.47
CA GLY A 514 13.09 24.93 10.50
C GLY A 514 12.48 25.23 11.86
N TRP A 515 13.32 25.67 12.78
CA TRP A 515 12.91 26.09 14.11
C TRP A 515 13.65 27.34 14.56
N ILE A 516 13.09 28.02 15.56
CA ILE A 516 13.63 29.21 16.21
C ILE A 516 13.57 28.97 17.72
N ASP A 517 14.70 29.05 18.40
CA ASP A 517 14.82 29.00 19.86
C ASP A 517 15.00 30.43 20.39
N TYR A 518 14.01 30.90 21.14
CA TYR A 518 13.99 32.26 21.69
C TYR A 518 14.89 32.42 22.92
N TYR A 519 15.19 31.33 23.63
CA TYR A 519 16.05 31.36 24.80
C TYR A 519 17.51 31.49 24.39
N ARG A 520 17.91 30.80 23.32
CA ARG A 520 19.28 30.82 22.81
C ARG A 520 19.52 31.84 21.69
N SER A 521 18.47 32.55 21.25
CA SER A 521 18.49 33.41 20.06
C SER A 521 19.10 32.69 18.86
N SER A 522 18.72 31.43 18.68
CA SER A 522 19.24 30.57 17.62
C SER A 522 18.11 30.09 16.75
N SER A 523 18.42 29.80 15.50
CA SER A 523 17.46 29.28 14.56
C SER A 523 18.14 28.33 13.59
N TYR A 524 17.36 27.40 13.06
CA TYR A 524 17.79 26.49 12.03
C TYR A 524 16.78 26.51 10.91
N PHE A 525 17.22 26.76 9.68
CA PHE A 525 16.41 26.63 8.47
C PHE A 525 17.12 25.70 7.49
N ASN A 526 16.34 24.91 6.75
CA ASN A 526 16.86 24.06 5.68
C ASN A 526 17.29 24.93 4.47
N GLN A 527 18.43 25.63 4.56
CA GLN A 527 19.01 26.49 3.50
C GLN A 527 20.17 25.81 2.75
N ILE A 528 20.46 26.27 1.53
CA ILE A 528 21.72 25.98 0.82
C ILE A 528 22.66 27.19 0.99
N GLY A 529 23.57 27.13 1.96
CA GLY A 529 24.57 28.20 2.20
C GLY A 529 25.57 28.34 1.04
N THR A 530 25.75 29.55 0.52
CA THR A 530 26.55 29.87 -0.68
C THR A 530 28.00 30.30 -0.40
N ASN A 531 28.42 30.51 0.85
CA ASN A 531 29.68 31.22 1.13
C ASN A 531 30.95 30.38 1.32
N SER A 532 31.00 29.10 0.91
CA SER A 532 32.25 28.32 0.97
C SER A 532 32.54 27.41 -0.24
N ILE A 533 31.81 27.54 -1.36
CA ILE A 533 31.88 26.59 -2.48
C ILE A 533 32.29 27.23 -3.82
N ASN A 534 32.97 28.38 -3.81
CA ASN A 534 33.35 29.10 -5.05
C ASN A 534 34.55 28.49 -5.83
N LYS A 535 34.84 27.20 -5.70
CA LYS A 535 35.75 26.49 -6.63
C LYS A 535 35.12 25.30 -7.36
N LEU A 536 33.93 24.84 -6.99
CA LEU A 536 33.33 23.63 -7.55
C LEU A 536 31.84 23.85 -7.79
N LYS A 537 31.44 23.90 -9.07
CA LYS A 537 30.01 23.90 -9.44
C LYS A 537 29.48 22.48 -9.23
N ARG A 538 28.56 22.30 -8.28
CA ARG A 538 27.91 21.00 -8.06
C ARG A 538 26.77 20.83 -9.06
N ALA A 539 26.78 19.75 -9.82
CA ALA A 539 25.62 19.33 -10.58
C ALA A 539 24.93 18.11 -9.98
N ASN A 540 23.63 18.05 -10.22
CA ASN A 540 22.84 16.85 -9.98
C ASN A 540 22.97 15.96 -11.20
N LEU A 541 23.56 14.78 -11.02
CA LEU A 541 23.67 13.79 -12.07
C LEU A 541 22.35 13.00 -12.15
N THR A 542 21.62 13.18 -13.24
CA THR A 542 20.40 12.42 -13.54
C THR A 542 20.73 11.35 -14.57
N ILE A 543 20.69 10.08 -14.19
CA ILE A 543 20.92 8.95 -15.10
C ILE A 543 19.73 7.99 -15.06
N ALA A 544 19.42 7.35 -16.18
CA ALA A 544 18.47 6.25 -16.24
C ALA A 544 19.22 4.92 -16.03
N GLY A 545 19.44 4.55 -14.76
CA GLY A 545 20.14 3.31 -14.39
C GLY A 545 21.10 3.52 -13.21
N LYS A 546 21.92 2.53 -12.90
CA LYS A 546 22.93 2.61 -11.84
C LYS A 546 24.34 2.62 -12.44
N ILE A 547 25.22 3.51 -11.98
CA ILE A 547 26.66 3.39 -12.25
C ILE A 547 27.22 2.32 -11.32
N THR A 548 27.95 1.35 -11.86
CA THR A 548 28.65 0.34 -11.04
C THR A 548 30.15 0.46 -11.20
N VAL A 549 30.89 0.01 -10.19
CA VAL A 549 32.35 -0.07 -10.23
C VAL A 549 32.74 -1.53 -10.07
N ASP A 550 33.51 -2.03 -11.03
CA ASP A 550 34.23 -3.29 -10.88
C ASP A 550 35.55 -2.98 -10.18
N PHE A 551 35.63 -3.35 -8.90
CA PHE A 551 36.81 -3.08 -8.07
C PHE A 551 38.01 -3.96 -8.42
N ASP A 552 37.79 -5.10 -9.08
CA ASP A 552 38.85 -6.04 -9.42
C ASP A 552 39.51 -5.64 -10.75
N THR A 553 38.73 -5.13 -11.72
CA THR A 553 39.24 -4.58 -12.98
C THR A 553 39.50 -3.07 -12.96
N LYS A 554 39.05 -2.37 -11.89
CA LYS A 554 39.07 -0.91 -11.73
C LYS A 554 38.30 -0.15 -12.81
N GLU A 555 37.26 -0.78 -13.36
CA GLU A 555 36.42 -0.16 -14.39
C GLU A 555 35.15 0.45 -13.79
N ILE A 556 34.77 1.63 -14.27
CA ILE A 556 33.45 2.23 -14.00
C ILE A 556 32.53 1.83 -15.16
N VAL A 557 31.40 1.20 -14.84
CA VAL A 557 30.44 0.68 -15.80
C VAL A 557 29.18 1.55 -15.76
N PHE A 558 28.86 2.16 -16.89
CA PHE A 558 27.64 2.93 -17.09
C PHE A 558 26.51 2.02 -17.63
N PRO A 559 25.23 2.34 -17.34
CA PRO A 559 24.09 1.53 -17.81
C PRO A 559 24.03 1.47 -19.34
N ARG A 560 23.48 0.38 -19.90
CA ARG A 560 23.48 0.12 -21.37
C ARG A 560 22.83 1.22 -22.22
N ASN A 561 21.96 2.04 -21.64
CA ASN A 561 21.29 3.16 -22.32
C ASN A 561 21.75 4.52 -21.77
N PHE A 562 22.98 4.60 -21.24
CA PHE A 562 23.57 5.86 -20.81
C PHE A 562 23.80 6.78 -22.03
N ASP A 563 22.96 7.80 -22.16
CA ASP A 563 22.97 8.77 -23.27
C ASP A 563 23.83 10.02 -22.98
N GLY A 564 24.62 10.03 -21.89
CA GLY A 564 25.52 11.13 -21.50
C GLY A 564 25.16 11.78 -20.16
N PHE A 565 26.00 12.70 -19.68
CA PHE A 565 25.78 13.47 -18.43
C PHE A 565 24.86 14.67 -18.71
N ASN A 566 23.69 14.73 -18.06
CA ASN A 566 22.76 15.85 -18.15
C ASN A 566 22.97 16.85 -17.01
N PHE A 567 23.24 18.12 -17.34
CA PHE A 567 23.46 19.19 -16.37
C PHE A 567 22.31 20.21 -16.42
N SER A 568 21.56 20.37 -15.32
CA SER A 568 20.28 21.10 -15.29
C SER A 568 20.36 22.63 -15.23
N PHE A 569 21.54 23.24 -15.31
CA PHE A 569 21.70 24.70 -15.26
C PHE A 569 21.79 25.26 -16.68
N LYS A 570 20.69 25.86 -17.15
CA LYS A 570 20.52 26.30 -18.54
C LYS A 570 21.23 27.64 -18.80
N LEU A 571 22.08 27.73 -19.83
CA LEU A 571 22.37 29.01 -20.51
C LEU A 571 21.36 29.25 -21.65
N PRO A 572 21.12 30.51 -22.06
CA PRO A 572 19.98 30.87 -22.91
C PRO A 572 20.09 30.35 -24.35
N LYS A 573 18.91 30.04 -24.92
CA LYS A 573 18.56 29.91 -26.35
C LYS A 573 19.67 29.33 -27.26
N ASP A 574 19.79 28.01 -27.26
CA ASP A 574 19.80 27.15 -28.45
C ASP A 574 20.05 25.71 -27.98
N TYR A 575 18.96 25.00 -27.66
CA TYR A 575 19.00 23.58 -27.36
C TYR A 575 19.34 22.82 -28.65
N GLN A 576 20.54 22.26 -28.75
CA GLN A 576 20.82 21.16 -29.67
C GLN A 576 21.38 19.96 -28.91
N ASN A 577 20.57 18.89 -28.93
CA ASN A 577 20.76 17.46 -28.69
C ASN A 577 21.85 16.93 -27.72
N PRO A 578 21.54 15.86 -26.96
CA PRO A 578 22.51 15.19 -26.09
C PRO A 578 23.67 14.56 -26.88
N VAL A 579 24.89 14.79 -26.41
CA VAL A 579 26.13 14.17 -26.91
C VAL A 579 26.28 12.77 -26.28
N ARG A 580 26.56 11.76 -27.10
CA ARG A 580 26.63 10.33 -26.70
C ARG A 580 28.07 9.83 -26.72
N VAL A 581 28.63 9.38 -25.58
CA VAL A 581 29.94 8.68 -25.54
C VAL A 581 29.97 7.52 -24.53
N PRO A 582 30.42 6.30 -24.94
CA PRO A 582 30.82 5.24 -24.02
C PRO A 582 32.29 5.37 -23.61
N LEU A 583 32.59 5.32 -22.31
CA LEU A 583 33.96 5.37 -21.76
C LEU A 583 34.37 4.06 -21.07
N LYS A 584 35.61 3.63 -21.30
CA LYS A 584 36.32 2.65 -20.47
C LYS A 584 37.39 3.36 -19.66
N VAL A 585 37.36 3.16 -18.34
CA VAL A 585 38.18 3.90 -17.37
C VAL A 585 39.42 3.10 -16.99
N THR A 586 40.41 3.02 -17.88
CA THR A 586 41.69 2.36 -17.57
C THR A 586 42.88 3.31 -17.56
N ASP A 587 42.69 4.59 -17.90
CA ASP A 587 43.79 5.54 -18.00
C ASP A 587 44.02 6.47 -16.79
N GLY A 588 43.07 6.60 -15.87
CA GLY A 588 43.09 7.61 -14.78
C GLY A 588 43.31 7.12 -13.34
N MET A 589 43.22 5.81 -13.05
CA MET A 589 43.46 5.24 -11.70
C MET A 589 44.83 4.55 -11.60
N LYS A 590 45.90 5.28 -11.95
CA LYS A 590 47.24 4.70 -12.17
C LYS A 590 48.17 4.77 -10.94
N ASP A 591 47.82 5.58 -9.97
CA ASP A 591 48.53 5.79 -8.72
C ASP A 591 48.12 4.74 -7.66
N ASN A 592 49.00 4.37 -6.72
CA ASN A 592 48.67 3.36 -5.70
C ASN A 592 47.83 3.95 -4.55
N LYS A 593 46.92 4.89 -4.87
CA LYS A 593 46.03 5.54 -3.91
C LYS A 593 44.72 4.78 -3.79
N ASN A 594 44.10 4.89 -2.63
CA ASN A 594 42.87 4.16 -2.33
C ASN A 594 41.61 4.95 -2.72
N VAL A 595 41.67 6.28 -2.78
CA VAL A 595 40.50 7.13 -3.06
C VAL A 595 40.72 7.95 -4.32
N TYR A 596 39.68 8.00 -5.16
CA TYR A 596 39.66 8.74 -6.42
C TYR A 596 38.39 9.58 -6.53
N TYR A 597 38.54 10.83 -6.93
CA TYR A 597 37.46 11.74 -7.31
C TYR A 597 37.17 11.59 -8.80
N ILE A 598 35.89 11.54 -9.15
CA ILE A 598 35.40 11.40 -10.53
C ILE A 598 34.65 12.67 -10.91
N ALA A 599 35.06 13.31 -12.00
CA ALA A 599 34.48 14.56 -12.50
C ALA A 599 34.26 14.53 -14.02
N VAL A 600 33.45 15.46 -14.50
CA VAL A 600 33.11 15.66 -15.91
C VAL A 600 33.25 17.13 -16.24
N ASP A 601 33.94 17.49 -17.33
CA ASP A 601 33.89 18.86 -17.86
C ASP A 601 32.59 19.06 -18.63
N PRO A 602 31.71 20.01 -18.26
CA PRO A 602 30.49 20.31 -19.01
C PRO A 602 30.73 20.73 -20.47
N ASN A 603 31.92 21.24 -20.78
CA ASN A 603 32.31 21.61 -22.15
C ASN A 603 32.93 20.46 -22.94
N ASN A 604 33.22 19.34 -22.26
CA ASN A 604 33.77 18.12 -22.83
C ASN A 604 33.15 16.92 -22.10
N ALA A 605 31.82 16.81 -22.18
CA ALA A 605 30.99 15.83 -21.45
C ALA A 605 31.23 14.37 -21.88
N ASP A 606 32.18 14.17 -22.78
CA ASP A 606 32.56 12.94 -23.44
C ASP A 606 33.74 12.23 -22.75
N GLN A 607 34.28 12.82 -21.67
CA GLN A 607 35.42 12.28 -20.91
C GLN A 607 35.21 12.43 -19.40
N LEU A 608 35.67 11.43 -18.65
CA LEU A 608 35.78 11.49 -17.19
C LEU A 608 37.17 11.98 -16.80
N GLU A 609 37.21 12.97 -15.92
CA GLU A 609 38.42 13.34 -15.18
C GLU A 609 38.46 12.58 -13.87
N ILE A 610 39.60 11.96 -13.60
CA ILE A 610 39.80 11.13 -12.42
C ILE A 610 41.13 11.51 -11.79
N SER A 611 41.10 11.87 -10.51
CA SER A 611 42.31 12.13 -9.74
C SER A 611 42.15 11.69 -8.29
N SER A 612 43.23 11.27 -7.66
CA SER A 612 43.28 11.07 -6.20
C SER A 612 43.37 12.39 -5.42
N ASP A 613 43.66 13.50 -6.11
CA ASP A 613 43.61 14.87 -5.58
C ASP A 613 42.62 15.69 -6.40
N TYR A 614 41.51 16.07 -5.77
CA TYR A 614 40.45 16.85 -6.43
C TYR A 614 40.92 18.24 -6.90
N THR A 615 42.05 18.75 -6.41
CA THR A 615 42.60 20.04 -6.82
C THR A 615 43.31 20.00 -8.17
N GLU A 616 43.62 18.80 -8.66
CA GLU A 616 44.22 18.57 -9.99
C GLU A 616 43.17 18.46 -11.10
N LEU A 617 41.89 18.42 -10.74
CA LEU A 617 40.78 18.42 -11.70
C LEU A 617 40.66 19.79 -12.39
N SER A 618 40.24 19.79 -13.65
CA SER A 618 40.11 21.01 -14.47
C SER A 618 39.16 22.03 -13.84
N TYR A 619 39.48 23.31 -13.99
CA TYR A 619 38.76 24.42 -13.36
C TYR A 619 37.24 24.47 -13.65
N ASN A 620 36.80 23.95 -14.79
CA ASN A 620 35.39 23.95 -15.19
C ASN A 620 34.68 22.60 -14.94
N CYS A 621 35.37 21.60 -14.42
CA CYS A 621 34.80 20.28 -14.20
C CYS A 621 33.76 20.27 -13.07
N GLN A 622 32.91 19.26 -13.11
CA GLN A 622 31.89 18.98 -12.11
C GLN A 622 32.13 17.59 -11.55
N ILE A 623 32.35 17.52 -10.23
CA ILE A 623 32.54 16.24 -9.53
C ILE A 623 31.20 15.52 -9.44
N ILE A 624 31.15 14.30 -9.97
CA ILE A 624 29.96 13.45 -10.02
C ILE A 624 29.98 12.35 -8.96
N GLY A 625 31.14 12.04 -8.38
CA GLY A 625 31.27 11.00 -7.37
C GLY A 625 32.72 10.73 -6.96
N TRP A 626 32.90 9.70 -6.14
CA TRP A 626 34.22 9.22 -5.73
C TRP A 626 34.21 7.69 -5.50
N ILE A 627 35.39 7.09 -5.54
CA ILE A 627 35.60 5.64 -5.42
C ILE A 627 36.68 5.39 -4.38
N ASN A 628 36.46 4.42 -3.50
CA ASN A 628 37.46 3.85 -2.60
C ASN A 628 37.73 2.38 -2.95
N LEU A 629 38.93 2.10 -3.45
CA LEU A 629 39.35 0.78 -3.91
C LEU A 629 39.60 -0.21 -2.77
N SER A 630 40.13 0.23 -1.62
CA SER A 630 40.41 -0.67 -0.49
C SER A 630 39.14 -1.08 0.25
N ALA A 631 38.18 -0.17 0.38
CA ALA A 631 36.90 -0.43 1.01
C ALA A 631 35.88 -1.11 0.07
N LYS A 632 36.22 -1.27 -1.22
CA LYS A 632 35.28 -1.70 -2.27
C LYS A 632 33.98 -0.90 -2.22
N TYR A 633 34.11 0.42 -2.13
CA TYR A 633 32.99 1.35 -1.97
C TYR A 633 33.06 2.49 -3.00
N TYR A 634 31.92 2.97 -3.47
CA TYR A 634 31.83 4.16 -4.31
C TYR A 634 30.55 4.93 -3.98
N ASP A 635 30.58 6.23 -4.24
CA ASP A 635 29.44 7.13 -4.08
C ASP A 635 29.42 8.08 -5.29
N PHE A 636 28.53 7.78 -6.22
CA PHE A 636 28.13 8.70 -7.28
C PHE A 636 26.86 9.39 -6.79
N LYS A 637 26.80 10.72 -6.90
CA LYS A 637 25.68 11.53 -6.44
C LYS A 637 24.46 11.41 -7.37
N GLU A 638 23.95 10.20 -7.47
CA GLU A 638 22.74 9.83 -8.18
C GLU A 638 21.53 10.42 -7.43
N TYR A 639 20.85 11.41 -8.01
CA TYR A 639 19.58 11.89 -7.44
C TYR A 639 18.41 11.08 -8.02
N GLY A 640 17.97 10.09 -7.25
CA GLY A 640 16.75 9.30 -7.44
C GLY A 640 16.56 8.30 -6.29
N ASN A 641 15.67 8.61 -5.33
CA ASN A 641 15.24 7.80 -4.16
C ASN A 641 16.10 6.59 -3.74
N ALA A 642 17.09 6.79 -2.87
CA ALA A 642 17.74 5.71 -2.10
C ALA A 642 16.91 5.24 -0.88
N ALA A 643 15.84 5.98 -0.51
CA ALA A 643 15.00 5.64 0.65
C ALA A 643 13.96 4.54 0.38
N ASP A 644 13.68 4.17 -0.88
CA ASP A 644 12.85 3.00 -1.24
C ASP A 644 13.71 1.71 -1.43
N LEU A 645 15.03 1.78 -1.20
CA LEU A 645 16.01 0.75 -1.56
C LEU A 645 16.74 0.09 -0.37
N ALA A 646 16.46 0.51 0.87
CA ALA A 646 17.13 -0.02 2.06
C ALA A 646 16.72 -1.46 2.46
N SER A 647 15.78 -2.08 1.75
CA SER A 647 15.71 -3.54 1.63
C SER A 647 14.83 -3.90 0.44
N GLN A 648 15.39 -3.98 -0.77
CA GLN A 648 14.70 -4.70 -1.85
C GLN A 648 15.03 -6.19 -1.69
N PRO A 649 14.11 -7.03 -1.15
CA PRO A 649 14.40 -8.42 -0.83
C PRO A 649 14.72 -9.28 -2.07
N PHE A 650 14.45 -8.74 -3.27
CA PHE A 650 14.62 -9.41 -4.55
C PHE A 650 15.89 -9.00 -5.33
N ILE A 651 16.81 -8.22 -4.72
CA ILE A 651 18.12 -7.95 -5.35
C ILE A 651 18.84 -9.27 -5.66
N GLY A 652 19.26 -9.45 -6.92
CA GLY A 652 19.95 -10.66 -7.39
C GLY A 652 19.08 -11.92 -7.44
N LYS A 653 17.77 -11.81 -7.23
CA LYS A 653 16.80 -12.91 -7.32
C LYS A 653 16.25 -13.06 -8.73
N LYS A 654 15.76 -14.26 -9.06
CA LYS A 654 15.11 -14.59 -10.34
C LYS A 654 13.62 -14.33 -10.23
N VAL A 655 13.15 -13.30 -10.95
CA VAL A 655 11.75 -12.90 -10.98
C VAL A 655 11.18 -13.15 -12.37
N THR A 656 9.98 -13.70 -12.46
CA THR A 656 9.23 -13.83 -13.73
C THR A 656 7.87 -13.14 -13.65
N CYS A 657 7.56 -12.31 -14.63
CA CYS A 657 6.22 -11.74 -14.82
C CYS A 657 5.46 -12.52 -15.89
N LEU A 658 4.58 -13.44 -15.48
CA LEU A 658 3.68 -14.17 -16.36
C LEU A 658 2.42 -13.33 -16.63
N GLY A 659 2.15 -13.04 -17.89
CA GLY A 659 0.96 -12.25 -18.23
C GLY A 659 0.55 -12.27 -19.69
N ASP A 660 -0.30 -11.30 -20.04
CA ASP A 660 -0.90 -11.11 -21.36
C ASP A 660 -0.28 -9.92 -22.13
N SER A 661 -1.07 -9.18 -22.93
CA SER A 661 -0.63 -7.98 -23.65
C SER A 661 -0.19 -6.86 -22.72
N ILE A 662 -0.76 -6.72 -21.52
CA ILE A 662 -0.36 -5.68 -20.56
C ILE A 662 1.06 -5.94 -20.07
N THR A 663 1.38 -7.20 -19.76
CA THR A 663 2.74 -7.62 -19.39
C THR A 663 3.69 -7.58 -20.58
N SER A 664 3.25 -7.92 -21.80
CA SER A 664 4.10 -7.81 -22.99
C SER A 664 4.40 -6.36 -23.40
N GLY A 665 3.61 -5.38 -22.90
CA GLY A 665 3.72 -3.97 -23.24
C GLY A 665 2.74 -3.47 -24.30
N GLY A 666 1.83 -4.31 -24.82
CA GLY A 666 0.78 -3.88 -25.74
C GLY A 666 1.28 -3.25 -27.05
N VAL A 667 0.40 -2.48 -27.70
CA VAL A 667 0.68 -1.72 -28.93
C VAL A 667 0.19 -0.28 -28.77
N THR A 668 1.00 0.68 -29.20
CA THR A 668 0.69 2.11 -29.29
C THR A 668 -0.22 2.40 -30.49
N ASP A 669 -0.82 3.61 -30.54
CA ASP A 669 -1.69 4.08 -31.64
C ASP A 669 -1.04 4.01 -33.03
N ASN A 670 0.30 3.94 -33.10
CA ASN A 670 1.05 3.85 -34.35
C ASN A 670 1.53 2.42 -34.68
N GLY A 671 1.06 1.41 -33.95
CA GLY A 671 1.42 0.01 -34.17
C GLY A 671 2.80 -0.40 -33.60
N GLY A 672 3.50 0.48 -32.88
CA GLY A 672 4.73 0.14 -32.15
C GLY A 672 4.44 -0.46 -30.77
N GLN A 673 5.31 -1.33 -30.23
CA GLN A 673 5.13 -1.91 -28.90
C GLN A 673 5.18 -0.82 -27.81
N ALA A 674 4.19 -0.75 -26.92
CA ALA A 674 4.27 0.19 -25.79
C ALA A 674 5.19 -0.38 -24.70
N ILE A 675 5.70 0.49 -23.82
CA ILE A 675 6.66 0.07 -22.79
C ILE A 675 5.93 -0.73 -21.70
N SER A 676 6.38 -1.96 -21.45
CA SER A 676 5.84 -2.84 -20.40
C SER A 676 6.16 -2.31 -19.00
N TYR A 677 5.23 -2.49 -18.05
CA TYR A 677 5.51 -2.23 -16.63
C TYR A 677 6.70 -3.05 -16.11
N ALA A 678 6.90 -4.27 -16.64
CA ALA A 678 7.96 -5.16 -16.21
C ALA A 678 9.36 -4.56 -16.48
N TRP A 679 9.47 -3.72 -17.51
CA TRP A 679 10.71 -3.00 -17.81
C TRP A 679 11.09 -2.01 -16.70
N TYR A 680 10.11 -1.32 -16.12
CA TYR A 680 10.35 -0.37 -15.03
C TYR A 680 10.65 -1.06 -13.70
N LEU A 681 10.26 -2.34 -13.52
CA LEU A 681 10.47 -3.06 -12.27
C LEU A 681 11.95 -3.26 -11.93
N GLU A 682 12.84 -3.38 -12.93
CA GLU A 682 14.27 -3.60 -12.69
C GLU A 682 14.85 -2.62 -11.65
N THR A 683 14.53 -1.34 -11.82
CA THR A 683 14.97 -0.26 -10.92
C THR A 683 14.23 -0.22 -9.58
N LEU A 684 13.02 -0.80 -9.51
CA LEU A 684 12.11 -0.72 -8.37
C LEU A 684 12.16 -1.94 -7.43
N ILE A 685 12.69 -3.08 -7.92
CA ILE A 685 12.84 -4.32 -7.14
C ILE A 685 14.28 -4.87 -7.17
N GLY A 686 15.18 -4.24 -7.93
CA GLY A 686 16.62 -4.49 -7.84
C GLY A 686 17.11 -5.70 -8.64
N THR A 687 16.25 -6.23 -9.50
CA THR A 687 16.55 -7.32 -10.43
C THR A 687 15.68 -7.19 -11.67
N ASN A 688 16.20 -7.57 -12.83
CA ASN A 688 15.46 -7.51 -14.09
C ASN A 688 14.51 -8.71 -14.21
N PRO A 689 13.18 -8.50 -14.14
CA PRO A 689 12.25 -9.62 -14.24
C PRO A 689 12.18 -10.16 -15.68
N THR A 690 12.08 -11.48 -15.79
CA THR A 690 11.79 -12.14 -17.07
C THR A 690 10.36 -11.81 -17.48
N ASN A 691 10.20 -11.08 -18.60
CA ASN A 691 8.90 -10.78 -19.16
C ASN A 691 8.34 -11.98 -19.93
N ALA A 692 7.37 -12.66 -19.34
CA ALA A 692 6.62 -13.76 -19.94
C ALA A 692 5.19 -13.32 -20.33
N GLY A 693 5.05 -12.10 -20.85
CA GLY A 693 3.81 -11.57 -21.41
C GLY A 693 3.58 -12.00 -22.86
N VAL A 694 2.35 -12.39 -23.22
CA VAL A 694 1.97 -12.71 -24.61
C VAL A 694 0.66 -12.03 -24.98
N SER A 695 0.65 -11.26 -26.07
CA SER A 695 -0.48 -10.42 -26.45
C SER A 695 -1.77 -11.20 -26.71
N GLY A 696 -2.86 -10.86 -26.01
CA GLY A 696 -4.16 -11.54 -26.10
C GLY A 696 -4.20 -12.95 -25.48
N SER A 697 -3.15 -13.33 -24.74
CA SER A 697 -3.09 -14.63 -24.04
C SER A 697 -4.17 -14.71 -22.95
N HIS A 698 -4.76 -15.89 -22.82
CA HIS A 698 -5.78 -16.23 -21.83
C HIS A 698 -5.16 -17.05 -20.71
N ILE A 699 -5.75 -17.00 -19.52
CA ILE A 699 -5.40 -17.95 -18.46
C ILE A 699 -5.89 -19.35 -18.85
N THR A 700 -7.13 -19.42 -19.35
CA THR A 700 -7.77 -20.66 -19.81
C THR A 700 -7.15 -21.21 -21.08
N LYS A 701 -7.15 -22.54 -21.18
CA LYS A 701 -6.80 -23.29 -22.38
C LYS A 701 -8.02 -23.47 -23.27
N GLY A 702 -7.80 -23.62 -24.57
CA GLY A 702 -8.84 -24.04 -25.52
C GLY A 702 -9.48 -22.90 -26.30
N THR A 703 -8.95 -21.68 -26.19
CA THR A 703 -9.34 -20.56 -27.06
C THR A 703 -9.01 -20.89 -28.52
N ALA A 704 -10.02 -20.83 -29.39
CA ALA A 704 -9.87 -21.17 -30.80
C ALA A 704 -8.77 -20.34 -31.47
N GLY A 705 -7.85 -21.00 -32.16
CA GLY A 705 -6.75 -20.36 -32.88
C GLY A 705 -5.57 -19.91 -32.03
N ARG A 706 -5.53 -20.28 -30.74
CA ARG A 706 -4.44 -19.94 -29.82
C ARG A 706 -3.86 -21.17 -29.13
N THR A 707 -2.55 -21.17 -28.89
CA THR A 707 -1.81 -22.24 -28.20
C THR A 707 -0.80 -21.67 -27.19
N ASP A 708 -1.10 -20.47 -26.70
CA ASP A 708 -0.22 -19.65 -25.87
C ASP A 708 -0.92 -19.19 -24.59
N SER A 709 -1.89 -19.98 -24.09
CA SER A 709 -2.52 -19.73 -22.79
C SER A 709 -1.50 -19.81 -21.65
N PHE A 710 -1.84 -19.25 -20.49
CA PHE A 710 -0.94 -19.32 -19.33
C PHE A 710 -0.78 -20.77 -18.91
N ALA A 711 -1.86 -21.57 -18.94
CA ALA A 711 -1.84 -22.99 -18.65
C ALA A 711 -0.89 -23.78 -19.58
N GLU A 712 -0.69 -23.33 -20.82
CA GLU A 712 0.26 -23.97 -21.75
C GLU A 712 1.70 -23.46 -21.58
N ARG A 713 1.88 -22.22 -21.12
CA ARG A 713 3.21 -21.59 -20.97
C ARG A 713 3.86 -21.81 -19.62
N VAL A 714 3.06 -22.13 -18.59
CA VAL A 714 3.51 -22.26 -17.19
C VAL A 714 4.65 -23.26 -16.98
N ASP A 715 4.70 -24.31 -17.79
CA ASP A 715 5.72 -25.37 -17.68
C ASP A 715 7.14 -24.91 -18.03
N SER A 716 7.28 -23.77 -18.70
CA SER A 716 8.58 -23.17 -19.00
C SER A 716 9.18 -22.37 -17.83
N ILE A 717 8.38 -22.04 -16.81
CA ILE A 717 8.80 -21.17 -15.70
C ILE A 717 9.33 -22.04 -14.55
N LYS A 718 10.66 -22.11 -14.42
CA LYS A 718 11.37 -22.95 -13.45
C LYS A 718 12.49 -22.19 -12.74
N GLY A 719 12.81 -22.60 -11.51
CA GLY A 719 13.92 -22.06 -10.72
C GLY A 719 13.83 -20.55 -10.45
N GLN A 720 12.63 -20.03 -10.29
CA GLN A 720 12.38 -18.63 -9.92
C GLN A 720 12.31 -18.46 -8.40
N ASP A 721 12.63 -17.27 -7.90
CA ASP A 721 12.42 -16.85 -6.51
C ASP A 721 11.05 -16.13 -6.34
N LEU A 722 10.52 -15.55 -7.41
CA LEU A 722 9.22 -14.90 -7.45
C LEU A 722 8.56 -15.04 -8.83
N VAL A 723 7.26 -15.36 -8.84
CA VAL A 723 6.43 -15.32 -10.05
C VAL A 723 5.20 -14.44 -9.80
N THR A 724 5.06 -13.37 -10.58
CA THR A 724 3.81 -12.58 -10.61
C THR A 724 2.90 -13.09 -11.72
N ILE A 725 1.61 -13.27 -11.43
CA ILE A 725 0.62 -13.79 -12.36
C ILE A 725 -0.41 -12.69 -12.62
N TYR A 726 -0.38 -12.10 -13.82
CA TYR A 726 -1.23 -10.97 -14.18
C TYR A 726 -1.99 -11.24 -15.48
N GLY A 727 -3.27 -11.58 -15.37
CA GLY A 727 -4.14 -11.89 -16.50
C GLY A 727 -5.60 -12.07 -16.09
N GLY A 728 -6.43 -12.49 -17.04
CA GLY A 728 -7.87 -12.71 -16.85
C GLY A 728 -8.77 -11.73 -17.59
N VAL A 729 -8.22 -10.60 -18.07
CA VAL A 729 -9.00 -9.64 -18.86
C VAL A 729 -9.40 -10.22 -20.22
N ASN A 730 -8.53 -10.99 -20.87
CA ASN A 730 -8.87 -11.68 -22.12
C ASN A 730 -9.88 -12.81 -21.90
N ASP A 731 -9.78 -13.53 -20.77
CA ASP A 731 -10.77 -14.54 -20.40
C ASP A 731 -12.18 -13.94 -20.26
N PHE A 732 -12.30 -12.73 -19.70
CA PHE A 732 -13.54 -11.98 -19.67
C PHE A 732 -13.98 -11.49 -21.07
N LEU A 733 -13.09 -10.77 -21.78
CA LEU A 733 -13.41 -10.12 -23.06
C LEU A 733 -13.74 -11.09 -24.20
N PHE A 734 -13.27 -12.33 -24.10
CA PHE A 734 -13.48 -13.39 -25.10
C PHE A 734 -14.20 -14.62 -24.51
N ASP A 735 -15.10 -14.38 -23.56
CA ASP A 735 -16.13 -15.34 -23.16
C ASP A 735 -15.60 -16.70 -22.67
N SER A 736 -14.44 -16.72 -22.02
CA SER A 736 -13.88 -17.97 -21.48
C SER A 736 -14.78 -18.49 -20.35
N PRO A 737 -15.12 -19.79 -20.31
CA PRO A 737 -15.99 -20.32 -19.27
C PRO A 737 -15.45 -20.03 -17.87
N LEU A 738 -16.22 -19.34 -17.04
CA LEU A 738 -15.79 -18.99 -15.68
C LEU A 738 -15.51 -20.25 -14.85
N GLY A 739 -16.42 -21.23 -14.91
CA GLY A 739 -16.35 -22.44 -14.08
C GLY A 739 -16.76 -22.16 -12.63
N VAL A 740 -16.35 -23.06 -11.73
CA VAL A 740 -16.66 -22.97 -10.30
C VAL A 740 -15.48 -23.43 -9.44
N MET A 741 -15.48 -23.05 -8.17
CA MET A 741 -14.42 -23.43 -7.23
C MET A 741 -14.30 -24.95 -7.00
N THR A 742 -15.27 -25.77 -7.41
CA THR A 742 -15.14 -27.25 -7.38
C THR A 742 -14.46 -27.83 -8.62
N ASP A 743 -14.15 -27.03 -9.63
CA ASP A 743 -13.44 -27.50 -10.82
C ASP A 743 -12.03 -27.98 -10.45
N GLU A 744 -11.61 -29.11 -10.98
CA GLU A 744 -10.27 -29.67 -10.76
C GLU A 744 -9.21 -28.93 -11.58
N ALA A 745 -7.95 -28.98 -11.12
CA ALA A 745 -6.82 -28.38 -11.86
C ALA A 745 -6.58 -29.02 -13.24
N THR A 746 -7.17 -30.19 -13.51
CA THR A 746 -7.15 -30.82 -14.84
C THR A 746 -8.13 -30.17 -15.82
N THR A 747 -9.11 -29.40 -15.33
CA THR A 747 -10.12 -28.69 -16.14
C THR A 747 -9.62 -27.31 -16.56
N GLN A 748 -8.51 -27.26 -17.30
CA GLN A 748 -7.87 -26.00 -17.72
C GLN A 748 -8.71 -25.16 -18.70
N THR A 749 -9.84 -25.68 -19.19
CA THR A 749 -10.78 -25.00 -20.08
C THR A 749 -11.78 -24.13 -19.32
N THR A 750 -11.83 -24.19 -17.99
CA THR A 750 -12.54 -23.22 -17.16
C THR A 750 -11.57 -22.32 -16.40
N PHE A 751 -11.98 -21.10 -16.10
CA PHE A 751 -11.10 -20.11 -15.45
C PHE A 751 -10.67 -20.56 -14.06
N TYR A 752 -11.60 -21.08 -13.24
CA TYR A 752 -11.26 -21.69 -11.94
C TYR A 752 -10.27 -22.86 -12.07
N GLY A 753 -10.52 -23.81 -12.97
CA GLY A 753 -9.62 -24.96 -13.17
C GLY A 753 -8.23 -24.54 -13.66
N ALA A 754 -8.16 -23.57 -14.58
CA ALA A 754 -6.91 -23.02 -15.07
C ALA A 754 -6.10 -22.29 -13.99
N LEU A 755 -6.73 -21.47 -13.14
CA LEU A 755 -6.06 -20.82 -12.01
C LEU A 755 -5.43 -21.83 -11.05
N LYS A 756 -6.19 -22.88 -10.67
CA LYS A 756 -5.68 -23.97 -9.82
C LYS A 756 -4.52 -24.71 -10.48
N TYR A 757 -4.61 -24.92 -11.80
CA TYR A 757 -3.51 -25.51 -12.56
C TYR A 757 -2.25 -24.64 -12.51
N LEU A 758 -2.36 -23.32 -12.70
CA LEU A 758 -1.21 -22.42 -12.61
C LEU A 758 -0.53 -22.49 -11.25
N VAL A 759 -1.30 -22.41 -10.16
CA VAL A 759 -0.75 -22.48 -8.79
C VAL A 759 -0.02 -23.80 -8.56
N THR A 760 -0.66 -24.92 -8.86
CA THR A 760 -0.07 -26.25 -8.62
C THR A 760 1.18 -26.47 -9.46
N ARG A 761 1.19 -26.05 -10.73
CA ARG A 761 2.37 -26.16 -11.60
C ARG A 761 3.50 -25.21 -11.22
N LEU A 762 3.21 -23.95 -10.91
CA LEU A 762 4.24 -22.99 -10.52
C LEU A 762 4.90 -23.39 -9.20
N THR A 763 4.12 -23.83 -8.22
CA THR A 763 4.63 -24.34 -6.95
C THR A 763 5.46 -25.61 -7.15
N PHE A 764 5.01 -26.53 -8.02
CA PHE A 764 5.78 -27.73 -8.35
C PHE A 764 7.12 -27.40 -9.04
N ASN A 765 7.12 -26.45 -9.99
CA ASN A 765 8.29 -26.06 -10.75
C ASN A 765 9.25 -25.13 -9.98
N ASN A 766 8.75 -24.44 -8.93
CA ASN A 766 9.45 -23.42 -8.16
C ASN A 766 9.04 -23.50 -6.67
N PRO A 767 9.47 -24.55 -5.94
CA PRO A 767 8.92 -24.88 -4.61
C PRO A 767 9.14 -23.79 -3.54
N ASP A 768 10.22 -23.02 -3.65
CA ASP A 768 10.56 -21.95 -2.69
C ASP A 768 10.12 -20.56 -3.19
N ALA A 769 9.51 -20.47 -4.37
CA ALA A 769 9.15 -19.19 -4.96
C ALA A 769 7.98 -18.55 -4.23
N LYS A 770 8.05 -17.24 -4.06
CA LYS A 770 6.88 -16.43 -3.75
C LYS A 770 5.99 -16.35 -4.99
N LEU A 771 4.68 -16.45 -4.81
CA LEU A 771 3.69 -16.22 -5.87
C LEU A 771 2.89 -14.96 -5.51
N LEU A 772 2.58 -14.14 -6.51
CA LEU A 772 1.72 -12.96 -6.36
C LEU A 772 0.70 -12.94 -7.51
N PHE A 773 -0.58 -13.08 -7.18
CA PHE A 773 -1.64 -12.81 -8.16
C PHE A 773 -1.87 -11.31 -8.28
N ILE A 774 -2.12 -10.86 -9.50
CA ILE A 774 -2.47 -9.48 -9.81
C ILE A 774 -3.78 -9.54 -10.61
N THR A 775 -4.84 -8.93 -10.08
CA THR A 775 -6.14 -8.93 -10.78
C THR A 775 -6.08 -8.02 -12.00
N PRO A 776 -6.90 -8.26 -13.05
CA PRO A 776 -7.15 -7.29 -14.11
C PRO A 776 -7.45 -5.88 -13.56
N MET A 777 -7.02 -4.84 -14.27
CA MET A 777 -7.58 -3.50 -14.08
C MET A 777 -8.95 -3.46 -14.77
N LYS A 778 -9.83 -2.54 -14.34
CA LYS A 778 -11.08 -2.27 -15.09
C LYS A 778 -10.75 -1.97 -16.55
N ALA A 779 -11.47 -2.60 -17.47
CA ALA A 779 -11.37 -2.35 -18.89
C ALA A 779 -12.65 -1.68 -19.44
N ASP A 780 -12.49 -0.79 -20.42
CA ASP A 780 -13.59 -0.24 -21.22
C ASP A 780 -13.50 -0.69 -22.70
N LYS A 781 -12.31 -1.14 -23.13
CA LYS A 781 -12.14 -1.67 -24.48
C LYS A 781 -13.04 -2.89 -24.71
N TYR A 782 -13.79 -2.88 -25.81
CA TYR A 782 -14.79 -3.90 -26.18
C TYR A 782 -16.00 -4.00 -25.23
N GLY A 783 -16.27 -2.96 -24.45
CA GLY A 783 -17.54 -2.79 -23.75
C GLY A 783 -17.47 -2.88 -22.24
N GLY A 784 -16.38 -3.40 -21.66
CA GLY A 784 -16.14 -3.44 -20.21
C GLY A 784 -17.22 -4.12 -19.38
N THR A 785 -17.07 -4.13 -18.05
CA THR A 785 -18.17 -4.53 -17.14
C THR A 785 -19.13 -3.39 -16.81
N TYR A 786 -18.74 -2.14 -17.00
CA TYR A 786 -19.64 -1.01 -16.80
C TYR A 786 -19.75 -0.22 -18.10
N ASP A 787 -20.96 0.22 -18.46
CA ASP A 787 -21.13 1.22 -19.50
C ASP A 787 -20.80 2.64 -18.98
N VAL A 788 -20.80 3.63 -19.88
CA VAL A 788 -20.55 5.04 -19.54
C VAL A 788 -21.54 5.64 -18.53
N ASN A 789 -22.65 4.97 -18.25
CA ASN A 789 -23.66 5.35 -17.27
C ASN A 789 -23.57 4.51 -15.97
N GLY A 790 -22.60 3.60 -15.87
CA GLY A 790 -22.41 2.71 -14.73
C GLY A 790 -23.30 1.46 -14.72
N ASN A 791 -24.00 1.13 -15.81
CA ASN A 791 -24.79 -0.10 -15.88
C ASN A 791 -23.88 -1.32 -16.05
N VAL A 792 -24.19 -2.39 -15.32
CA VAL A 792 -23.45 -3.66 -15.40
C VAL A 792 -23.68 -4.33 -16.75
N ARG A 793 -22.58 -4.69 -17.40
CA ARG A 793 -22.49 -5.50 -18.62
C ARG A 793 -21.89 -6.85 -18.30
N ARG A 794 -22.49 -7.88 -18.88
CA ARG A 794 -22.06 -9.27 -18.81
C ARG A 794 -21.60 -9.71 -20.19
N ASN A 795 -20.59 -10.58 -20.22
CA ASN A 795 -20.11 -11.21 -21.44
C ASN A 795 -21.07 -12.34 -21.88
N SER A 796 -20.74 -13.06 -22.95
CA SER A 796 -21.62 -14.08 -23.55
C SER A 796 -21.81 -15.31 -22.66
N VAL A 797 -20.93 -15.53 -21.66
CA VAL A 797 -21.11 -16.57 -20.63
C VAL A 797 -21.87 -16.05 -19.39
N ASN A 798 -22.48 -14.86 -19.50
CA ASN A 798 -23.26 -14.19 -18.45
C ASN A 798 -22.42 -13.82 -17.20
N ALA A 799 -21.12 -13.61 -17.36
CA ALA A 799 -20.20 -13.19 -16.31
C ALA A 799 -19.78 -11.72 -16.48
N THR A 800 -19.49 -11.06 -15.37
CA THR A 800 -18.83 -9.75 -15.32
C THR A 800 -17.32 -9.91 -15.19
N GLU A 801 -16.53 -8.92 -15.56
CA GLU A 801 -15.09 -8.83 -15.29
C GLU A 801 -14.80 -9.03 -13.80
N GLU A 802 -15.67 -8.49 -12.94
CA GLU A 802 -15.57 -8.64 -11.49
C GLU A 802 -15.78 -10.10 -11.04
N ASP A 803 -16.58 -10.90 -11.76
CA ASP A 803 -16.70 -12.34 -11.48
C ASP A 803 -15.37 -13.07 -11.74
N TYR A 804 -14.59 -12.68 -12.76
CA TYR A 804 -13.23 -13.22 -12.98
C TYR A 804 -12.24 -12.70 -11.92
N VAL A 805 -12.34 -11.44 -11.53
CA VAL A 805 -11.53 -10.87 -10.43
C VAL A 805 -11.77 -11.63 -9.12
N ASN A 806 -13.04 -11.91 -8.81
CA ASN A 806 -13.41 -12.66 -7.61
C ASN A 806 -12.94 -14.12 -7.68
N ALA A 807 -12.97 -14.76 -8.84
CA ALA A 807 -12.39 -16.09 -9.02
C ALA A 807 -10.87 -16.12 -8.76
N ILE A 808 -10.11 -15.10 -9.20
CA ILE A 808 -8.68 -14.98 -8.87
C ILE A 808 -8.51 -14.89 -7.35
N LYS A 809 -9.28 -14.02 -6.69
CA LYS A 809 -9.20 -13.80 -5.24
C LYS A 809 -9.56 -15.05 -4.44
N GLU A 810 -10.59 -15.77 -4.85
CA GLU A 810 -11.05 -17.00 -4.20
C GLU A 810 -10.01 -18.12 -4.33
N VAL A 811 -9.49 -18.37 -5.53
CA VAL A 811 -8.46 -19.40 -5.76
C VAL A 811 -7.15 -19.03 -5.05
N ALA A 812 -6.73 -17.77 -5.11
CA ALA A 812 -5.54 -17.31 -4.41
C ALA A 812 -5.67 -17.47 -2.89
N SER A 813 -6.82 -17.10 -2.31
CA SER A 813 -7.11 -17.28 -0.89
C SER A 813 -7.09 -18.75 -0.49
N TYR A 814 -7.65 -19.65 -1.31
CA TYR A 814 -7.63 -21.09 -1.06
C TYR A 814 -6.21 -21.67 -0.98
N TYR A 815 -5.28 -21.16 -1.81
CA TYR A 815 -3.87 -21.58 -1.78
C TYR A 815 -2.96 -20.68 -0.92
N SER A 816 -3.51 -19.74 -0.15
CA SER A 816 -2.74 -18.78 0.67
C SER A 816 -1.75 -17.94 -0.13
N ILE A 817 -2.12 -17.52 -1.33
CA ILE A 817 -1.31 -16.67 -2.21
C ILE A 817 -1.79 -15.22 -2.09
N PRO A 818 -0.88 -14.25 -1.87
CA PRO A 818 -1.25 -12.84 -1.84
C PRO A 818 -1.78 -12.35 -3.19
N VAL A 819 -2.70 -11.39 -3.13
CA VAL A 819 -3.34 -10.78 -4.30
C VAL A 819 -3.18 -9.26 -4.27
N LEU A 820 -2.65 -8.70 -5.36
CA LEU A 820 -2.74 -7.26 -5.63
C LEU A 820 -4.02 -6.99 -6.44
N ASP A 821 -5.02 -6.44 -5.77
CA ASP A 821 -6.34 -6.15 -6.34
C ASP A 821 -6.36 -4.80 -7.09
N LEU A 822 -5.88 -4.81 -8.33
CA LEU A 822 -5.88 -3.62 -9.19
C LEU A 822 -7.26 -3.25 -9.71
N PHE A 823 -8.20 -4.20 -9.73
CA PHE A 823 -9.56 -3.92 -10.20
C PHE A 823 -10.24 -2.92 -9.27
N HIS A 824 -10.13 -3.13 -7.95
CA HIS A 824 -10.72 -2.27 -6.94
C HIS A 824 -9.78 -1.12 -6.52
N ASN A 825 -8.47 -1.39 -6.40
CA ASN A 825 -7.52 -0.48 -5.76
C ASN A 825 -6.41 0.05 -6.70
N GLY A 826 -6.47 -0.26 -8.00
CA GLY A 826 -5.44 0.15 -8.96
C GLY A 826 -5.42 1.66 -9.28
N ASN A 827 -6.50 2.37 -8.95
CA ASN A 827 -6.68 3.81 -9.19
C ASN A 827 -6.35 4.25 -10.64
N LEU A 828 -6.67 3.36 -11.57
CA LEU A 828 -6.63 3.55 -13.02
C LEU A 828 -7.94 2.98 -13.56
N ASN A 829 -8.93 3.85 -13.68
CA ASN A 829 -10.28 3.50 -14.09
C ASN A 829 -10.59 4.15 -15.46
N PRO A 830 -10.75 3.37 -16.53
CA PRO A 830 -10.99 3.92 -17.86
C PRO A 830 -12.34 4.64 -17.98
N TYR A 831 -13.29 4.40 -17.08
CA TYR A 831 -14.57 5.11 -17.04
C TYR A 831 -14.43 6.57 -16.57
N ILE A 832 -13.27 6.95 -16.00
CA ILE A 832 -12.95 8.32 -15.62
C ILE A 832 -12.10 8.93 -16.75
N PRO A 833 -12.61 9.91 -17.54
CA PRO A 833 -11.91 10.43 -18.71
C PRO A 833 -10.48 10.90 -18.44
N ALA A 834 -10.26 11.58 -17.31
CA ALA A 834 -8.93 12.04 -16.91
C ALA A 834 -7.94 10.89 -16.66
N GLN A 835 -8.42 9.77 -16.11
CA GLN A 835 -7.58 8.59 -15.88
C GLN A 835 -7.39 7.76 -17.15
N ASN A 836 -8.40 7.73 -18.03
CA ASN A 836 -8.34 7.02 -19.30
C ASN A 836 -7.20 7.54 -20.21
N THR A 837 -6.75 8.78 -20.02
CA THR A 837 -5.55 9.34 -20.69
C THR A 837 -4.24 8.61 -20.38
N MET A 838 -4.21 7.73 -19.37
CA MET A 838 -3.08 6.84 -19.07
C MET A 838 -3.18 5.47 -19.77
N THR A 839 -4.25 5.25 -20.54
CA THR A 839 -4.38 4.12 -21.43
C THR A 839 -4.28 4.59 -22.89
N VAL A 840 -4.05 3.64 -23.79
CA VAL A 840 -4.11 3.86 -25.24
C VAL A 840 -5.57 3.74 -25.72
N ASP A 841 -6.29 2.76 -25.20
CA ASP A 841 -7.56 2.30 -25.79
C ASP A 841 -8.62 1.89 -24.75
N GLY A 842 -8.48 2.35 -23.48
CA GLY A 842 -9.35 1.94 -22.38
C GLY A 842 -9.02 0.56 -21.81
N LEU A 843 -7.92 -0.06 -22.22
CA LEU A 843 -7.42 -1.33 -21.69
C LEU A 843 -5.90 -1.33 -21.48
N HIS A 844 -5.13 -1.00 -22.52
CA HIS A 844 -3.67 -1.08 -22.49
C HIS A 844 -3.08 0.20 -21.92
N PRO A 845 -2.25 0.13 -20.86
CA PRO A 845 -1.53 1.30 -20.35
C PRO A 845 -0.60 1.88 -21.42
N ASN A 846 -0.60 3.21 -21.55
CA ASN A 846 0.49 3.91 -22.23
C ASN A 846 1.71 4.03 -21.30
N GLU A 847 2.77 4.70 -21.73
CA GLU A 847 4.00 4.83 -20.94
C GLU A 847 3.75 5.37 -19.52
N LYS A 848 2.90 6.40 -19.36
CA LYS A 848 2.57 6.96 -18.04
C LYS A 848 1.80 5.96 -17.18
N GLY A 849 0.86 5.23 -17.78
CA GLY A 849 0.12 4.17 -17.11
C GLY A 849 1.03 3.02 -16.67
N ALA A 850 1.95 2.58 -17.55
CA ALA A 850 2.91 1.53 -17.26
C ALA A 850 3.86 1.88 -16.11
N GLN A 851 4.34 3.14 -16.04
CA GLN A 851 5.14 3.62 -14.91
C GLN A 851 4.37 3.61 -13.59
N ARG A 852 3.08 4.01 -13.61
CA ARG A 852 2.22 4.00 -12.43
C ARG A 852 1.94 2.58 -11.94
N LEU A 853 1.66 1.69 -12.88
CA LEU A 853 1.43 0.27 -12.63
C LEU A 853 2.68 -0.39 -12.04
N ALA A 854 3.85 -0.13 -12.61
CA ALA A 854 5.13 -0.66 -12.13
C ALA A 854 5.42 -0.26 -10.67
N LYS A 855 5.17 1.00 -10.28
CA LYS A 855 5.34 1.44 -8.88
C LYS A 855 4.42 0.70 -7.91
N THR A 856 3.16 0.51 -8.31
CA THR A 856 2.16 -0.19 -7.49
C THR A 856 2.52 -1.67 -7.34
N ILE A 857 2.90 -2.33 -8.43
CA ILE A 857 3.32 -3.73 -8.43
C ILE A 857 4.62 -3.90 -7.64
N ALA A 858 5.61 -3.02 -7.82
CA ALA A 858 6.86 -3.07 -7.07
C ALA A 858 6.65 -2.94 -5.55
N HIS A 859 5.73 -2.07 -5.12
CA HIS A 859 5.37 -1.95 -3.71
C HIS A 859 4.77 -3.26 -3.16
N ALA A 860 3.89 -3.92 -3.91
CA ALA A 860 3.36 -5.22 -3.52
C ALA A 860 4.46 -6.30 -3.45
N ILE A 861 5.34 -6.34 -4.45
CA ILE A 861 6.48 -7.27 -4.50
C ILE A 861 7.39 -7.08 -3.28
N ASN A 862 7.81 -5.86 -2.99
CA ASN A 862 8.79 -5.59 -1.93
C ASN A 862 8.24 -5.88 -0.50
N ASN A 863 6.93 -6.14 -0.36
CA ASN A 863 6.28 -6.52 0.91
C ASN A 863 5.97 -8.03 1.04
N LEU A 864 6.48 -8.89 0.14
CA LEU A 864 6.26 -10.35 0.13
C LEU A 864 7.12 -11.17 1.09
#